data_AF-A0A7Y6PQT0-F1
#
_entry.id   AF-A0A7Y6PQT0-F1
#
_cell.length_a   1.000
_cell.length_b   1.000
_cell.length_c   1.000
_cell.angle_alpha   90.00
_cell.angle_beta   90.00
_cell.angle_gamma   90.00
#
_symmetry.space_group_name_H-M   'P 1'
#
loop_
_entity.id
_entity.type
_entity.pdbx_description
1 polymer ?
#
loop_
_entity_poly.entity_id
_entity_poly.type
_entity_poly.pdbx_seq_one_letter_code
_entity_poly.pdbx_strand_id
1 'polypeptide(L)'
;MRAHLVVVVAAVAVAGCTKDKSKVPTPTPTSPVSTAEQDALWAFAPEGANIGIVISPKGVGMLEGAAIDLDKLAAQAPEIAKYKAEFDKKLEEVLGTSSPTLATAGLTSKKGAALFGTMGEKDAVAIVPVADRDKFIAVTKGTKGADGVDTIGKATCKTVNGSYVCVENVASFDRLGTGKGALRKQLIDVAGARGDIEIAVNAPEKEPILVGAVVQLDRGMAVIRGAVKGVPPKVSSMLGNVKPRTEGDNTSGFAVLNVKPMLQQIPAMPIAPGVGADELARSIDGPVTLSVAAGSTMFDLRVPLNDPAPAQKLIDQCDQFPPLAKLGATVANGTCTVPFAPVQMTIEAWVDGKTLRIGEKQPKATHTTAPMSAAGKELAGGEWAFAMWGRGTMFTTMKLPPIPVDQLPPEVFAMLRAVVLFNEFGLGVKVDGDKLKFLATLRTAYANPDDVVAKFLAIQPKQFFTGEAGTLAKQIADGAPSSPFAGDFAAGYGGLMVPAAGIGMLSAIAIPAFMDYMKRGKQSEAHLQLNKLAKSAKTEYAVNGEFPKGKVALPPSCCESGGTCSDAAVWQDPVWKALDFSIDEPHRFRYSYESDGKTFTATAVGDLDCDGNEVTYTLRGSSEQGNPTTRLEDPAPNSD
;
A
#
# COMPACT_ATOMS: atom_id res chain seq x y z
N MET A 1 19.31 -1.99 8.36
CA MET A 1 18.49 -2.69 7.33
C MET A 1 17.34 -1.78 6.87
N ARG A 2 17.34 -1.27 5.63
CA ARG A 2 16.33 -0.28 5.16
C ARG A 2 14.98 -0.95 4.84
N ALA A 3 13.90 -0.15 4.86
CA ALA A 3 12.47 -0.43 4.65
C ALA A 3 12.04 -1.48 3.57
N HIS A 4 12.96 -2.02 2.78
CA HIS A 4 12.75 -3.09 1.83
C HIS A 4 12.27 -4.40 2.47
N LEU A 5 12.64 -4.71 3.72
CA LEU A 5 12.16 -5.91 4.41
C LEU A 5 10.64 -5.85 4.69
N VAL A 6 10.12 -4.66 5.01
CA VAL A 6 8.69 -4.42 5.29
C VAL A 6 7.85 -4.54 4.02
N VAL A 7 8.37 -4.08 2.88
CA VAL A 7 7.71 -4.21 1.57
C VAL A 7 7.78 -5.64 1.04
N VAL A 8 8.88 -6.37 1.27
CA VAL A 8 9.01 -7.78 0.87
C VAL A 8 8.10 -8.67 1.72
N VAL A 9 7.97 -8.42 3.03
CA VAL A 9 7.00 -9.16 3.88
C VAL A 9 5.55 -8.86 3.46
N ALA A 10 5.22 -7.63 3.07
CA ALA A 10 3.88 -7.28 2.58
C ALA A 10 3.55 -7.88 1.20
N ALA A 11 4.54 -8.00 0.29
CA ALA A 11 4.37 -8.59 -1.03
C ALA A 11 4.39 -10.14 -1.01
N VAL A 12 5.17 -10.75 -0.12
CA VAL A 12 5.26 -12.22 0.04
C VAL A 12 4.06 -12.78 0.83
N ALA A 13 3.39 -11.98 1.66
CA ALA A 13 2.34 -12.44 2.58
C ALA A 13 1.08 -13.02 1.95
N VAL A 14 0.83 -12.87 0.64
CA VAL A 14 -0.48 -13.27 0.08
C VAL A 14 -0.41 -14.18 -1.15
N ALA A 15 0.77 -14.44 -1.70
CA ALA A 15 0.85 -15.16 -2.98
C ALA A 15 0.79 -16.69 -2.88
N GLY A 16 0.85 -17.31 -1.69
CA GLY A 16 0.83 -18.79 -1.61
C GLY A 16 0.85 -19.42 -0.22
N CYS A 17 0.21 -18.83 0.80
CA CYS A 17 0.24 -19.41 2.15
C CYS A 17 -0.31 -20.85 2.13
N THR A 18 0.54 -21.88 2.23
CA THR A 18 0.11 -23.29 2.31
C THR A 18 0.87 -23.99 3.44
N LYS A 19 0.14 -24.42 4.49
CA LYS A 19 0.73 -25.26 5.56
C LYS A 19 -0.15 -26.44 5.97
N ASP A 20 -1.46 -26.41 5.68
CA ASP A 20 -2.38 -27.51 6.01
C ASP A 20 -2.73 -28.41 4.82
N LYS A 21 -2.57 -29.73 5.04
CA LYS A 21 -2.95 -30.82 4.11
C LYS A 21 -4.34 -31.41 4.40
N SER A 22 -5.12 -30.82 5.30
CA SER A 22 -6.39 -31.40 5.79
C SER A 22 -7.60 -31.02 4.92
N LYS A 23 -8.60 -31.91 4.91
CA LYS A 23 -9.86 -31.80 4.16
C LYS A 23 -10.65 -30.54 4.53
N VAL A 24 -11.18 -29.89 3.50
CA VAL A 24 -11.94 -28.63 3.44
C VAL A 24 -12.99 -28.46 4.56
N PRO A 25 -12.88 -27.37 5.34
CA PRO A 25 -13.97 -26.42 5.54
C PRO A 25 -13.59 -25.07 4.93
N THR A 26 -14.60 -24.22 4.69
CA THR A 26 -14.48 -22.90 4.09
C THR A 26 -13.43 -22.03 4.81
N PRO A 27 -12.42 -21.47 4.12
CA PRO A 27 -11.39 -20.66 4.74
C PRO A 27 -12.03 -19.43 5.38
N THR A 28 -11.84 -19.28 6.68
CA THR A 28 -12.26 -18.11 7.44
C THR A 28 -11.09 -17.73 8.31
N PRO A 29 -10.31 -16.72 7.91
CA PRO A 29 -9.28 -16.14 8.76
C PRO A 29 -9.97 -15.65 10.04
N THR A 30 -9.70 -16.37 11.13
CA THR A 30 -10.18 -16.05 12.48
C THR A 30 -9.01 -15.53 13.30
N SER A 31 -9.32 -14.90 14.42
CA SER A 31 -8.30 -14.50 15.40
C SER A 31 -7.41 -15.69 15.77
N PRO A 32 -6.11 -15.48 16.05
CA PRO A 32 -5.21 -16.55 16.48
C PRO A 32 -5.79 -17.31 17.67
N VAL A 33 -5.71 -18.64 17.64
CA VAL A 33 -6.18 -19.52 18.73
C VAL A 33 -5.40 -19.27 20.04
N SER A 34 -4.15 -18.83 19.93
CA SER A 34 -3.32 -18.38 21.06
C SER A 34 -2.45 -17.19 20.64
N THR A 35 -2.31 -16.22 21.54
CA THR A 35 -1.46 -15.04 21.35
C THR A 35 -0.25 -15.02 22.30
N ALA A 36 -0.04 -16.06 23.10
CA ALA A 36 0.96 -16.05 24.17
C ALA A 36 2.39 -15.78 23.66
N GLU A 37 2.77 -16.38 22.53
CA GLU A 37 4.09 -16.18 21.94
C GLU A 37 4.25 -14.80 21.31
N GLN A 38 3.20 -14.26 20.69
CA GLN A 38 3.20 -12.89 20.19
C GLN A 38 3.33 -11.89 21.34
N ASP A 39 2.65 -12.15 22.46
CA ASP A 39 2.72 -11.33 23.66
C ASP A 39 4.13 -11.34 24.27
N ALA A 40 4.79 -12.50 24.27
CA ALA A 40 6.20 -12.61 24.66
C ALA A 40 7.13 -11.84 23.71
N LEU A 41 6.87 -11.86 22.40
CA LEU A 41 7.64 -11.10 21.42
C LEU A 41 7.45 -9.58 21.59
N TRP A 42 6.22 -9.13 21.79
CA TRP A 42 5.91 -7.73 22.10
C TRP A 42 6.58 -7.25 23.40
N ALA A 43 6.85 -8.15 24.35
CA ALA A 43 7.55 -7.81 25.58
C ALA A 43 9.03 -7.47 25.39
N PHE A 44 9.62 -7.73 24.21
CA PHE A 44 10.98 -7.27 23.87
C PHE A 44 11.04 -5.80 23.42
N ALA A 45 9.90 -5.17 23.11
CA ALA A 45 9.86 -3.82 22.57
C ALA A 45 10.61 -2.82 23.49
N PRO A 46 11.65 -2.13 22.99
CA PRO A 46 12.41 -1.19 23.79
C PRO A 46 11.67 0.14 23.97
N GLU A 47 12.02 0.88 25.02
CA GLU A 47 11.56 2.26 25.18
C GLU A 47 12.07 3.13 24.02
N GLY A 48 11.21 4.01 23.52
CA GLY A 48 11.48 4.86 22.35
C GLY A 48 11.18 4.20 21.00
N ALA A 49 10.97 2.88 20.94
CA ALA A 49 10.52 2.25 19.70
C ALA A 49 9.16 2.80 19.29
N ASN A 50 9.08 3.26 18.04
CA ASN A 50 7.89 3.85 17.47
C ASN A 50 7.36 3.04 16.27
N ILE A 51 8.06 1.98 15.88
CA ILE A 51 7.56 0.94 14.98
C ILE A 51 7.82 -0.44 15.58
N GLY A 52 6.82 -1.32 15.47
CA GLY A 52 6.92 -2.73 15.87
C GLY A 52 6.16 -3.62 14.91
N ILE A 53 6.80 -4.71 14.48
CA ILE A 53 6.21 -5.78 13.69
C ILE A 53 6.43 -7.09 14.44
N VAL A 54 5.36 -7.83 14.72
CA VAL A 54 5.42 -9.15 15.37
C VAL A 54 4.74 -10.17 14.46
N ILE A 55 5.41 -11.30 14.22
CA ILE A 55 4.91 -12.40 13.40
C ILE A 55 4.84 -13.65 14.28
N SER A 56 3.67 -14.25 14.38
CA SER A 56 3.46 -15.51 15.09
C SER A 56 4.14 -16.70 14.41
N PRO A 57 4.34 -17.84 15.10
CA PRO A 57 4.83 -19.07 14.46
C PRO A 57 3.99 -19.52 13.26
N LYS A 58 2.65 -19.43 13.40
CA LYS A 58 1.73 -19.72 12.31
C LYS A 58 2.00 -18.80 11.12
N GLY A 59 2.13 -17.50 11.37
CA GLY A 59 2.49 -16.50 10.36
C GLY A 59 3.82 -16.81 9.68
N VAL A 60 4.88 -17.09 10.45
CA VAL A 60 6.20 -17.48 9.91
C VAL A 60 6.08 -18.71 9.00
N GLY A 61 5.32 -19.73 9.42
CA GLY A 61 5.10 -20.93 8.62
C GLY A 61 4.27 -20.70 7.35
N MET A 62 3.30 -19.81 7.39
CA MET A 62 2.50 -19.46 6.20
C MET A 62 3.32 -18.64 5.21
N LEU A 63 4.17 -17.73 5.67
CA LEU A 63 5.11 -16.98 4.84
C LEU A 63 6.16 -17.88 4.17
N GLU A 64 6.70 -18.87 4.90
CA GLU A 64 7.58 -19.91 4.34
C GLU A 64 6.86 -20.70 3.23
N GLY A 65 5.63 -21.17 3.48
CA GLY A 65 4.82 -21.86 2.47
C GLY A 65 4.60 -21.02 1.22
N ALA A 66 4.29 -19.72 1.39
CA ALA A 66 4.12 -18.78 0.28
C ALA A 66 5.39 -18.59 -0.55
N ALA A 67 6.55 -18.46 0.10
CA ALA A 67 7.83 -18.37 -0.58
C ALA A 67 8.15 -19.65 -1.38
N ILE A 68 7.85 -20.82 -0.82
CA ILE A 68 8.05 -22.12 -1.50
C ILE A 68 7.14 -22.25 -2.73
N ASP A 69 5.87 -21.86 -2.63
CA ASP A 69 4.93 -21.97 -3.75
C ASP A 69 5.25 -20.96 -4.86
N LEU A 70 5.71 -19.76 -4.50
CA LEU A 70 6.26 -18.80 -5.46
C LEU A 70 7.50 -19.33 -6.18
N ASP A 71 8.40 -20.01 -5.48
CA ASP A 71 9.59 -20.63 -6.07
C ASP A 71 9.22 -21.74 -7.08
N LYS A 72 8.26 -22.60 -6.72
CA LYS A 72 7.71 -23.62 -7.64
C LYS A 72 7.07 -22.98 -8.87
N LEU A 73 6.29 -21.91 -8.68
CA LEU A 73 5.67 -21.18 -9.77
C LEU A 73 6.74 -20.62 -10.72
N ALA A 74 7.78 -20.00 -10.18
CA ALA A 74 8.88 -19.43 -10.97
C ALA A 74 9.68 -20.49 -11.73
N ALA A 75 9.83 -21.70 -11.16
CA ALA A 75 10.44 -22.82 -11.87
C ALA A 75 9.63 -23.29 -13.09
N GLN A 76 8.32 -23.03 -13.12
CA GLN A 76 7.40 -23.48 -14.18
C GLN A 76 6.95 -22.36 -15.14
N ALA A 77 7.30 -21.11 -14.85
CA ALA A 77 6.85 -19.93 -15.58
C ALA A 77 8.06 -19.07 -16.01
N PRO A 78 8.63 -19.31 -17.20
CA PRO A 78 9.79 -18.57 -17.71
C PRO A 78 9.59 -17.05 -17.72
N GLU A 79 8.36 -16.58 -17.93
CA GLU A 79 7.98 -15.16 -17.96
C GLU A 79 8.22 -14.43 -16.63
N ILE A 80 8.31 -15.14 -15.50
CA ILE A 80 8.60 -14.55 -14.19
C ILE A 80 10.03 -14.80 -13.68
N ALA A 81 10.90 -15.44 -14.48
CA ALA A 81 12.26 -15.78 -14.07
C ALA A 81 13.10 -14.57 -13.63
N LYS A 82 12.89 -13.40 -14.26
CA LYS A 82 13.54 -12.14 -13.86
C LYS A 82 13.21 -11.76 -12.42
N TYR A 83 11.92 -11.79 -12.06
CA TYR A 83 11.47 -11.48 -10.71
C TYR A 83 11.98 -12.50 -9.69
N LYS A 84 12.10 -13.76 -10.10
CA LYS A 84 12.73 -14.81 -9.29
C LYS A 84 14.19 -14.47 -8.99
N ALA A 85 14.98 -14.10 -9.99
CA ALA A 85 16.39 -13.75 -9.78
C ALA A 85 16.58 -12.56 -8.82
N GLU A 86 15.70 -11.55 -8.91
CA GLU A 86 15.69 -10.43 -7.98
C GLU A 86 15.28 -10.85 -6.56
N PHE A 87 14.31 -11.75 -6.43
CA PHE A 87 13.89 -12.31 -5.15
C PHE A 87 14.97 -13.17 -4.51
N ASP A 88 15.57 -14.09 -5.28
CA ASP A 88 16.68 -14.95 -4.84
C ASP A 88 17.87 -14.11 -4.38
N LYS A 89 18.19 -13.02 -5.10
CA LYS A 89 19.23 -12.07 -4.68
C LYS A 89 18.91 -11.43 -3.33
N LYS A 90 17.67 -10.99 -3.12
CA LYS A 90 17.25 -10.40 -1.84
C LYS A 90 17.24 -11.42 -0.70
N LEU A 91 16.83 -12.67 -0.98
CA LEU A 91 16.92 -13.75 -0.01
C LEU A 91 18.38 -14.04 0.36
N GLU A 92 19.28 -14.10 -0.62
CA GLU A 92 20.72 -14.27 -0.38
C GLU A 92 21.29 -13.11 0.44
N GLU A 93 20.92 -11.87 0.14
CA GLU A 93 21.35 -10.68 0.88
C GLU A 93 20.88 -10.67 2.35
N VAL A 94 19.67 -11.16 2.62
CA VAL A 94 19.03 -11.08 3.95
C VAL A 94 19.28 -12.33 4.79
N LEU A 95 19.17 -13.51 4.19
CA LEU A 95 19.21 -14.81 4.87
C LEU A 95 20.50 -15.58 4.60
N GLY A 96 21.34 -15.15 3.65
CA GLY A 96 22.54 -15.87 3.22
C GLY A 96 22.24 -17.12 2.38
N THR A 97 21.00 -17.27 1.91
CA THR A 97 20.59 -18.34 1.00
C THR A 97 19.48 -17.86 0.07
N SER A 98 19.51 -18.28 -1.19
CA SER A 98 18.40 -18.14 -2.12
C SER A 98 17.26 -19.14 -1.90
N SER A 99 17.43 -20.11 -0.99
CA SER A 99 16.42 -21.11 -0.70
C SER A 99 15.24 -20.48 0.06
N PRO A 100 13.98 -20.73 -0.35
CA PRO A 100 12.81 -20.20 0.35
C PRO A 100 12.47 -20.96 1.65
N THR A 101 13.19 -22.04 1.97
CA THR A 101 12.93 -22.88 3.15
C THR A 101 13.70 -22.38 4.36
N LEU A 102 13.03 -22.09 5.48
CA LEU A 102 13.65 -21.57 6.70
C LEU A 102 14.73 -22.50 7.27
N ALA A 103 14.49 -23.81 7.20
CA ALA A 103 15.41 -24.80 7.73
C ALA A 103 16.78 -24.80 7.01
N THR A 104 16.88 -24.36 5.76
CA THR A 104 18.17 -24.25 5.06
C THR A 104 19.02 -23.11 5.61
N ALA A 105 18.37 -22.06 6.18
CA ALA A 105 19.02 -20.99 6.90
C ALA A 105 19.17 -21.27 8.42
N GLY A 106 18.81 -22.46 8.93
CA GLY A 106 18.84 -22.73 10.38
C GLY A 106 17.70 -22.04 11.17
N LEU A 107 16.67 -21.56 10.47
CA LEU A 107 15.47 -20.95 11.03
C LEU A 107 14.33 -21.96 11.16
N THR A 108 13.25 -21.60 11.88
CA THR A 108 12.08 -22.46 12.05
C THR A 108 10.76 -21.69 12.08
N SER A 109 9.70 -22.30 11.54
CA SER A 109 8.33 -21.81 11.72
C SER A 109 7.67 -22.25 13.04
N LYS A 110 8.42 -22.87 13.96
CA LYS A 110 7.97 -23.17 15.32
C LYS A 110 8.15 -22.01 16.30
N LYS A 111 8.86 -20.96 15.88
CA LYS A 111 9.09 -19.74 16.66
C LYS A 111 8.55 -18.54 15.88
N GLY A 112 8.03 -17.55 16.59
CA GLY A 112 7.70 -16.27 15.99
C GLY A 112 8.92 -15.38 15.76
N ALA A 113 8.71 -14.28 15.05
CA ALA A 113 9.73 -13.28 14.72
C ALA A 113 9.23 -11.89 15.10
N ALA A 114 10.14 -10.97 15.39
CA ALA A 114 9.75 -9.58 15.64
C ALA A 114 10.84 -8.59 15.21
N LEU A 115 10.41 -7.37 14.90
CA LEU A 115 11.26 -6.25 14.56
C LEU A 115 10.74 -5.00 15.27
N PHE A 116 11.61 -4.32 16.02
CA PHE A 116 11.32 -3.04 16.67
C PHE A 116 12.35 -2.01 16.24
N GLY A 117 11.94 -0.75 16.17
CA GLY A 117 12.87 0.34 15.92
C GLY A 117 12.24 1.71 16.01
N THR A 118 13.02 2.71 15.61
CA THR A 118 12.58 4.09 15.48
C THR A 118 12.63 4.48 14.00
N MET A 119 11.52 4.98 13.44
CA MET A 119 11.48 5.49 12.07
C MET A 119 12.53 6.59 11.89
N GLY A 120 13.32 6.48 10.82
CA GLY A 120 14.42 7.42 10.52
C GLY A 120 15.75 7.08 11.19
N GLU A 121 15.78 6.16 12.15
CA GLU A 121 17.02 5.73 12.81
C GLU A 121 17.52 4.38 12.26
N LYS A 122 18.83 4.14 12.39
CA LYS A 122 19.46 2.86 11.99
C LYS A 122 19.42 1.81 13.12
N ASP A 123 18.85 2.17 14.28
CA ASP A 123 18.82 1.32 15.47
C ASP A 123 17.55 0.46 15.48
N ALA A 124 17.71 -0.81 15.13
CA ALA A 124 16.64 -1.78 15.12
C ALA A 124 16.99 -3.01 15.96
N VAL A 125 15.98 -3.55 16.63
CA VAL A 125 16.04 -4.81 17.38
C VAL A 125 15.28 -5.87 16.58
N ALA A 126 15.97 -6.93 16.19
CA ALA A 126 15.35 -8.07 15.52
C ALA A 126 15.36 -9.30 16.44
N ILE A 127 14.21 -9.97 16.56
CA ILE A 127 14.08 -11.27 17.19
C ILE A 127 13.87 -12.30 16.09
N VAL A 128 14.84 -13.21 15.96
CA VAL A 128 14.98 -14.11 14.81
C VAL A 128 14.59 -15.53 15.24
N PRO A 129 13.77 -16.26 14.44
CA PRO A 129 13.28 -17.59 14.81
C PRO A 129 14.33 -18.69 14.56
N VAL A 130 15.49 -18.58 15.20
CA VAL A 130 16.62 -19.51 15.06
C VAL A 130 16.31 -20.85 15.74
N ALA A 131 16.49 -21.95 15.02
CA ALA A 131 16.44 -23.32 15.54
C ALA A 131 17.83 -23.96 15.59
N ASP A 132 18.68 -23.66 14.61
CA ASP A 132 20.04 -24.16 14.52
C ASP A 132 20.99 -22.95 14.41
N ARG A 133 21.58 -22.57 15.54
CA ARG A 133 22.48 -21.41 15.66
C ARG A 133 23.70 -21.56 14.76
N ASP A 134 24.30 -22.75 14.72
CA ASP A 134 25.55 -22.97 14.00
C ASP A 134 25.31 -22.89 12.50
N LYS A 135 24.20 -23.48 12.03
CA LYS A 135 23.78 -23.34 10.65
C LYS A 135 23.42 -21.90 10.28
N PHE A 136 22.68 -21.20 11.14
CA PHE A 136 22.30 -19.81 10.89
C PHE A 136 23.52 -18.90 10.77
N ILE A 137 24.50 -19.03 11.67
CA ILE A 137 25.75 -18.27 11.60
C ILE A 137 26.54 -18.62 10.32
N ALA A 138 26.64 -19.90 9.98
CA ALA A 138 27.37 -20.33 8.79
C ALA A 138 26.74 -19.77 7.50
N VAL A 139 25.43 -19.84 7.36
CA VAL A 139 24.70 -19.36 6.17
C VAL A 139 24.77 -17.83 6.07
N THR A 140 24.61 -17.12 7.18
CA THR A 140 24.69 -15.65 7.21
C THR A 140 26.12 -15.11 7.17
N LYS A 141 27.14 -15.98 7.06
CA LYS A 141 28.56 -15.63 7.09
C LYS A 141 28.95 -14.83 8.34
N GLY A 142 28.28 -15.13 9.46
CA GLY A 142 28.57 -14.53 10.76
C GLY A 142 29.78 -15.14 11.45
N THR A 143 30.21 -14.48 12.52
CA THR A 143 31.26 -14.97 13.42
C THR A 143 30.62 -15.45 14.71
N LYS A 144 30.84 -16.73 15.04
CA LYS A 144 30.34 -17.33 16.27
C LYS A 144 31.18 -16.87 17.47
N GLY A 145 30.56 -16.28 18.48
CA GLY A 145 31.22 -15.93 19.74
C GLY A 145 31.27 -17.10 20.71
N ALA A 146 32.43 -17.29 21.35
CA ALA A 146 32.63 -18.31 22.37
C ALA A 146 31.82 -18.04 23.65
N ASP A 147 31.50 -16.78 23.91
CA ASP A 147 30.66 -16.28 25.02
C ASP A 147 29.16 -16.31 24.70
N GLY A 148 28.77 -16.79 23.51
CA GLY A 148 27.37 -16.76 23.07
C GLY A 148 26.96 -15.47 22.35
N VAL A 149 27.90 -14.56 22.08
CA VAL A 149 27.67 -13.30 21.37
C VAL A 149 28.20 -13.39 19.94
N ASP A 150 27.29 -13.48 18.98
CA ASP A 150 27.59 -13.64 17.57
C ASP A 150 27.61 -12.30 16.84
N THR A 151 28.40 -12.21 15.77
CA THR A 151 28.40 -11.04 14.89
C THR A 151 27.89 -11.45 13.52
N ILE A 152 26.85 -10.77 13.02
CA ILE A 152 26.28 -11.00 11.69
C ILE A 152 26.22 -9.65 10.96
N GLY A 153 27.11 -9.45 9.98
CA GLY A 153 27.29 -8.14 9.34
C GLY A 153 27.65 -7.06 10.37
N LYS A 154 26.80 -6.05 10.51
CA LYS A 154 26.95 -4.99 11.54
C LYS A 154 26.19 -5.29 12.84
N ALA A 155 25.41 -6.36 12.88
CA ALA A 155 24.60 -6.69 14.04
C ALA A 155 25.38 -7.56 15.03
N THR A 156 25.17 -7.28 16.31
CA THR A 156 25.55 -8.16 17.42
C THR A 156 24.32 -8.97 17.84
N CYS A 157 24.45 -10.28 17.93
CA CYS A 157 23.37 -11.21 18.21
C CYS A 157 23.67 -12.08 19.43
N LYS A 158 22.68 -12.32 20.29
CA LYS A 158 22.80 -13.28 21.40
C LYS A 158 21.43 -13.81 21.83
N THR A 159 21.42 -14.86 22.64
CA THR A 159 20.17 -15.35 23.24
C THR A 159 19.79 -14.50 24.45
N VAL A 160 18.58 -13.97 24.46
CA VAL A 160 17.98 -13.22 25.57
C VAL A 160 16.61 -13.83 25.87
N ASN A 161 16.39 -14.29 27.10
CA ASN A 161 15.14 -14.94 27.52
C ASN A 161 14.66 -16.07 26.57
N GLY A 162 15.59 -16.87 26.05
CA GLY A 162 15.28 -17.98 25.13
C GLY A 162 15.05 -17.58 23.66
N SER A 163 15.07 -16.28 23.35
CA SER A 163 14.95 -15.73 21.99
C SER A 163 16.30 -15.30 21.45
N TYR A 164 16.56 -15.53 20.16
CA TYR A 164 17.79 -15.06 19.52
C TYR A 164 17.58 -13.63 19.02
N VAL A 165 18.29 -12.68 19.63
CA VAL A 165 18.08 -11.24 19.43
C VAL A 165 19.31 -10.62 18.79
N CYS A 166 19.12 -9.85 17.72
CA CYS A 166 20.14 -9.13 16.98
C CYS A 166 19.89 -7.61 17.03
N VAL A 167 20.94 -6.84 17.27
CA VAL A 167 20.89 -5.36 17.32
C VAL A 167 22.07 -4.76 16.55
N GLU A 168 21.87 -3.64 15.85
CA GLU A 168 22.99 -2.90 15.22
C GLU A 168 23.78 -2.07 16.25
N ASN A 169 23.13 -1.62 17.33
CA ASN A 169 23.75 -0.94 18.46
C ASN A 169 23.72 -1.82 19.71
N VAL A 170 24.89 -2.17 20.26
CA VAL A 170 24.99 -3.03 21.44
C VAL A 170 24.27 -2.48 22.67
N ALA A 171 24.17 -1.14 22.81
CA ALA A 171 23.42 -0.50 23.89
C ALA A 171 21.91 -0.79 23.82
N SER A 172 21.39 -1.24 22.68
CA SER A 172 19.99 -1.62 22.52
C SER A 172 19.64 -2.89 23.28
N PHE A 173 20.62 -3.72 23.67
CA PHE A 173 20.36 -4.85 24.58
C PHE A 173 19.86 -4.41 25.95
N ASP A 174 20.37 -3.29 26.48
CA ASP A 174 20.00 -2.78 27.81
C ASP A 174 18.59 -2.16 27.82
N ARG A 175 18.06 -1.85 26.63
CA ARG A 175 16.71 -1.29 26.45
C ARG A 175 15.66 -2.35 26.14
N LEU A 176 16.02 -3.62 25.98
CA LEU A 176 15.03 -4.66 25.64
C LEU A 176 13.95 -4.75 26.72
N GLY A 177 12.69 -4.66 26.30
CA GLY A 177 11.51 -4.71 27.17
C GLY A 177 11.30 -3.50 28.08
N THR A 178 12.14 -2.47 28.03
CA THR A 178 11.93 -1.24 28.81
C THR A 178 10.72 -0.44 28.33
N GLY A 179 10.20 -0.72 27.13
CA GLY A 179 8.99 -0.11 26.59
C GLY A 179 7.70 -0.54 27.28
N LYS A 180 7.75 -1.48 28.24
CA LYS A 180 6.62 -1.91 29.10
C LYS A 180 5.33 -2.22 28.34
N GLY A 181 5.45 -2.75 27.12
CA GLY A 181 4.32 -3.15 26.28
C GLY A 181 3.53 -2.00 25.65
N ALA A 182 4.06 -0.76 25.61
CA ALA A 182 3.37 0.41 25.08
C ALA A 182 2.88 0.21 23.63
N LEU A 183 3.76 -0.28 22.73
CA LEU A 183 3.39 -0.55 21.33
C LEU A 183 2.29 -1.62 21.19
N ARG A 184 2.34 -2.68 22.00
CA ARG A 184 1.30 -3.71 22.01
C ARG A 184 -0.04 -3.15 22.50
N LYS A 185 -0.02 -2.34 23.56
CA LYS A 185 -1.22 -1.69 24.06
C LYS A 185 -1.81 -0.78 22.99
N GLN A 186 -0.98 0.03 22.32
CA GLN A 186 -1.40 0.84 21.18
C GLN A 186 -2.02 -0.01 20.06
N LEU A 187 -1.36 -1.10 19.65
CA LEU A 187 -1.90 -2.02 18.63
C LEU A 187 -3.32 -2.46 19.00
N ILE A 188 -3.51 -2.95 20.22
CA ILE A 188 -4.81 -3.45 20.70
C ILE A 188 -5.83 -2.30 20.75
N ASP A 189 -5.44 -1.15 21.29
CA ASP A 189 -6.31 0.02 21.41
C ASP A 189 -6.73 0.58 20.04
N VAL A 190 -5.84 0.55 19.04
CA VAL A 190 -6.08 1.10 17.70
C VAL A 190 -6.75 0.07 16.79
N ALA A 191 -6.16 -1.11 16.61
CA ALA A 191 -6.67 -2.14 15.71
C ALA A 191 -7.89 -2.88 16.27
N GLY A 192 -7.99 -3.04 17.59
CA GLY A 192 -9.09 -3.77 18.25
C GLY A 192 -9.12 -5.29 17.94
N ALA A 193 -8.04 -5.83 17.38
CA ALA A 193 -7.94 -7.22 16.94
C ALA A 193 -6.53 -7.78 17.12
N ARG A 194 -6.39 -9.10 16.95
CA ARG A 194 -5.12 -9.85 16.96
C ARG A 194 -4.97 -10.62 15.66
N GLY A 195 -3.73 -10.88 15.24
CA GLY A 195 -3.45 -11.54 13.95
C GLY A 195 -2.21 -12.42 13.95
N ASP A 196 -1.96 -13.08 12.81
CA ASP A 196 -0.75 -13.85 12.57
C ASP A 196 0.47 -12.94 12.34
N ILE A 197 0.23 -11.72 11.82
CA ILE A 197 1.18 -10.60 11.72
C ILE A 197 0.53 -9.39 12.39
N GLU A 198 1.29 -8.67 13.20
CA GLU A 198 0.83 -7.51 13.96
C GLU A 198 1.78 -6.33 13.76
N ILE A 199 1.22 -5.15 13.50
CA ILE A 199 1.97 -3.95 13.14
C ILE A 199 1.47 -2.79 13.99
N ALA A 200 2.39 -2.16 14.73
CA ALA A 200 2.15 -0.92 15.46
C ALA A 200 3.11 0.14 14.94
N VAL A 201 2.57 1.31 14.58
CA VAL A 201 3.38 2.48 14.19
C VAL A 201 2.89 3.70 14.95
N ASN A 202 3.80 4.44 15.54
CA ASN A 202 3.60 5.73 16.16
C ASN A 202 4.49 6.73 15.41
N ALA A 203 3.90 7.55 14.54
CA ALA A 203 4.65 8.57 13.83
C ALA A 203 4.72 9.85 14.69
N PRO A 204 5.92 10.25 15.14
CA PRO A 204 6.09 11.45 15.96
C PRO A 204 6.06 12.70 15.07
N GLU A 205 4.86 13.16 14.71
CA GLU A 205 4.65 14.50 14.13
C GLU A 205 4.16 15.48 15.21
N LYS A 206 3.86 16.74 14.84
CA LYS A 206 3.24 17.74 15.74
C LYS A 206 1.91 17.24 16.31
N GLU A 207 1.22 16.33 15.61
CA GLU A 207 0.10 15.53 16.10
C GLU A 207 0.42 14.04 15.88
N PRO A 208 0.42 13.19 16.92
CA PRO A 208 0.85 11.80 16.77
C PRO A 208 -0.17 10.98 15.96
N ILE A 209 0.27 10.41 14.85
CA ILE A 209 -0.51 9.45 14.06
C ILE A 209 -0.18 8.05 14.56
N LEU A 210 -1.20 7.36 15.09
CA LEU A 210 -1.05 5.99 15.58
C LEU A 210 -1.71 5.02 14.60
N VAL A 211 -0.95 4.05 14.13
CA VAL A 211 -1.43 2.95 13.29
C VAL A 211 -1.36 1.66 14.08
N GLY A 212 -2.44 0.89 14.01
CA GLY A 212 -2.48 -0.50 14.48
C GLY A 212 -3.10 -1.35 13.38
N ALA A 213 -2.42 -2.39 12.94
CA ALA A 213 -2.90 -3.31 11.92
C ALA A 213 -2.56 -4.75 12.27
N VAL A 214 -3.45 -5.67 11.91
CA VAL A 214 -3.26 -7.10 12.06
C VAL A 214 -3.58 -7.80 10.74
N VAL A 215 -2.82 -8.83 10.40
CA VAL A 215 -3.07 -9.71 9.25
C VAL A 215 -3.43 -11.09 9.79
N GLN A 216 -4.58 -11.61 9.40
CA GLN A 216 -5.00 -12.98 9.65
C GLN A 216 -4.80 -13.77 8.37
N LEU A 217 -4.02 -14.83 8.45
CA LEU A 217 -3.62 -15.64 7.31
C LEU A 217 -4.37 -16.99 7.35
N ASP A 218 -4.80 -17.41 6.18
CA ASP A 218 -5.34 -18.73 5.90
C ASP A 218 -4.80 -19.20 4.54
N ARG A 219 -5.11 -20.42 4.13
CA ARG A 219 -4.60 -20.98 2.89
C ARG A 219 -5.02 -20.10 1.70
N GLY A 220 -4.02 -19.54 1.01
CA GLY A 220 -4.22 -18.61 -0.11
C GLY A 220 -5.10 -17.39 0.21
N MET A 221 -5.21 -16.97 1.47
CA MET A 221 -6.05 -15.85 1.88
C MET A 221 -5.39 -15.01 2.98
N ALA A 222 -5.52 -13.69 2.86
CA ALA A 222 -5.12 -12.75 3.91
C ALA A 222 -6.25 -11.75 4.16
N VAL A 223 -6.58 -11.54 5.44
CA VAL A 223 -7.49 -10.48 5.87
C VAL A 223 -6.75 -9.53 6.79
N ILE A 224 -6.69 -8.27 6.41
CA ILE A 224 -6.04 -7.20 7.13
C ILE A 224 -7.12 -6.38 7.84
N ARG A 225 -6.98 -6.17 9.14
CA ARG A 225 -7.83 -5.26 9.91
C ARG A 225 -6.96 -4.27 10.65
N GLY A 226 -7.37 -3.02 10.69
CA GLY A 226 -6.61 -2.02 11.42
C GLY A 226 -7.34 -0.70 11.55
N ALA A 227 -6.65 0.24 12.18
CA ALA A 227 -7.09 1.62 12.21
C ALA A 227 -5.92 2.60 12.21
N VAL A 228 -6.22 3.82 11.81
CA VAL A 228 -5.37 4.99 11.98
C VAL A 228 -6.07 5.94 12.95
N LYS A 229 -5.42 6.29 14.05
CA LYS A 229 -5.89 7.27 15.04
C LYS A 229 -5.08 8.56 14.89
N GLY A 230 -5.72 9.71 15.13
CA GLY A 230 -5.10 11.02 14.95
C GLY A 230 -5.24 11.54 13.53
N VAL A 231 -6.28 11.11 12.81
CA VAL A 231 -6.58 11.62 11.47
C VAL A 231 -7.15 13.04 11.60
N PRO A 232 -6.66 14.02 10.81
CA PRO A 232 -7.12 15.40 10.91
C PRO A 232 -8.65 15.51 10.76
N PRO A 233 -9.34 16.36 11.56
CA PRO A 233 -10.80 16.52 11.50
C PRO A 233 -11.34 16.85 10.11
N LYS A 234 -10.55 17.58 9.31
CA LYS A 234 -10.88 17.91 7.92
C LYS A 234 -11.04 16.65 7.04
N VAL A 235 -10.28 15.60 7.29
CA VAL A 235 -10.35 14.34 6.53
C VAL A 235 -11.54 13.51 7.00
N SER A 236 -11.76 13.40 8.32
CA SER A 236 -12.89 12.63 8.86
C SER A 236 -14.24 13.28 8.55
N SER A 237 -14.33 14.61 8.51
CA SER A 237 -15.57 15.32 8.13
C SER A 237 -15.99 15.14 6.67
N MET A 238 -15.06 14.72 5.80
CA MET A 238 -15.35 14.43 4.39
C MET A 238 -15.89 13.01 4.17
N LEU A 239 -16.01 12.20 5.23
CA LEU A 239 -16.35 10.79 5.15
C LEU A 239 -17.62 10.53 5.96
N GLY A 240 -18.59 9.84 5.36
CA GLY A 240 -19.79 9.39 6.05
C GLY A 240 -20.06 7.93 5.76
N ASN A 241 -20.29 7.14 6.79
CA ASN A 241 -20.47 5.69 6.63
C ASN A 241 -21.84 5.38 6.01
N VAL A 242 -21.84 4.48 5.04
CA VAL A 242 -23.03 4.02 4.33
C VAL A 242 -22.93 2.52 4.09
N LYS A 243 -24.06 1.84 4.06
CA LYS A 243 -24.11 0.40 3.81
C LYS A 243 -24.05 0.10 2.31
N PRO A 244 -23.22 -0.87 1.85
CA PRO A 244 -23.27 -1.32 0.47
C PRO A 244 -24.61 -1.93 0.10
N ARG A 245 -25.01 -1.76 -1.18
CA ARG A 245 -26.17 -2.46 -1.74
C ARG A 245 -25.73 -3.81 -2.28
N THR A 246 -26.34 -4.89 -1.78
CA THR A 246 -26.07 -6.27 -2.23
C THR A 246 -27.38 -7.07 -2.28
N GLU A 247 -27.36 -8.16 -3.04
CA GLU A 247 -28.45 -9.16 -3.14
C GLU A 247 -28.01 -10.49 -2.52
N GLY A 248 -27.32 -10.43 -1.37
CA GLY A 248 -26.80 -11.60 -0.68
C GLY A 248 -25.85 -12.42 -1.57
N ASP A 249 -26.03 -13.75 -1.56
CA ASP A 249 -25.17 -14.68 -2.30
C ASP A 249 -25.36 -14.61 -3.84
N ASN A 250 -26.27 -13.78 -4.34
CA ASN A 250 -26.39 -13.45 -5.76
C ASN A 250 -25.43 -12.33 -6.19
N THR A 251 -24.64 -11.75 -5.28
CA THR A 251 -23.69 -10.67 -5.60
C THR A 251 -22.26 -11.21 -5.67
N SER A 252 -21.60 -11.04 -6.82
CA SER A 252 -20.17 -11.37 -7.01
C SER A 252 -19.24 -10.18 -6.79
N GLY A 253 -19.76 -8.95 -6.84
CA GLY A 253 -19.01 -7.76 -6.48
C GLY A 253 -19.90 -6.56 -6.15
N PHE A 254 -19.40 -5.65 -5.32
CA PHE A 254 -20.06 -4.41 -5.00
C PHE A 254 -19.07 -3.30 -4.65
N ALA A 255 -19.48 -2.05 -4.82
CA ALA A 255 -18.80 -0.90 -4.26
C ALA A 255 -19.80 0.13 -3.74
N VAL A 256 -19.39 0.91 -2.76
CA VAL A 256 -20.15 2.05 -2.24
C VAL A 256 -19.19 3.18 -1.90
N LEU A 257 -19.59 4.40 -2.27
CA LEU A 257 -18.87 5.62 -1.94
C LEU A 257 -19.85 6.69 -1.50
N ASN A 258 -19.61 7.27 -0.33
CA ASN A 258 -20.32 8.47 0.09
C ASN A 258 -19.63 9.72 -0.46
N VAL A 259 -20.06 10.12 -1.65
CA VAL A 259 -19.47 11.24 -2.39
C VAL A 259 -19.95 12.61 -1.90
N LYS A 260 -21.06 12.70 -1.14
CA LYS A 260 -21.73 13.98 -0.85
C LYS A 260 -20.82 15.04 -0.19
N PRO A 261 -19.99 14.70 0.81
CA PRO A 261 -19.08 15.69 1.41
C PRO A 261 -17.97 16.14 0.45
N MET A 262 -17.56 15.27 -0.49
CA MET A 262 -16.51 15.57 -1.48
C MET A 262 -17.02 16.43 -2.63
N LEU A 263 -18.25 16.16 -3.09
CA LEU A 263 -18.88 16.86 -4.22
C LEU A 263 -19.09 18.36 -3.97
N GLN A 264 -19.16 18.79 -2.70
CA GLN A 264 -19.30 20.21 -2.33
C GLN A 264 -18.08 21.06 -2.72
N GLN A 265 -16.94 20.44 -3.03
CA GLN A 265 -15.70 21.15 -3.37
C GLN A 265 -15.45 21.25 -4.88
N ILE A 266 -16.33 20.68 -5.71
CA ILE A 266 -16.16 20.70 -7.17
C ILE A 266 -16.36 22.13 -7.69
N PRO A 267 -15.39 22.70 -8.42
CA PRO A 267 -15.51 24.05 -8.97
C PRO A 267 -16.54 24.11 -10.10
N ALA A 268 -17.07 25.30 -10.36
CA ALA A 268 -17.93 25.54 -11.51
C ALA A 268 -17.11 25.46 -12.80
N MET A 269 -17.26 24.36 -13.54
CA MET A 269 -16.62 24.15 -14.83
C MET A 269 -17.59 23.44 -15.78
N PRO A 270 -17.69 23.86 -17.06
CA PRO A 270 -18.61 23.26 -18.00
C PRO A 270 -18.16 21.84 -18.37
N ILE A 271 -19.07 20.86 -18.25
CA ILE A 271 -18.85 19.47 -18.72
C ILE A 271 -19.54 19.25 -20.07
N ALA A 272 -20.71 19.87 -20.25
CA ALA A 272 -21.50 19.79 -21.47
C ALA A 272 -22.15 21.15 -21.79
N PRO A 273 -22.65 21.37 -23.02
CA PRO A 273 -23.47 22.53 -23.35
C PRO A 273 -24.64 22.74 -22.36
N GLY A 274 -24.43 23.68 -21.43
CA GLY A 274 -25.38 24.03 -20.38
C GLY A 274 -25.49 23.03 -19.21
N VAL A 275 -24.44 22.24 -18.95
CA VAL A 275 -24.32 21.44 -17.72
C VAL A 275 -22.97 21.76 -17.05
N GLY A 276 -23.02 22.30 -15.84
CA GLY A 276 -21.84 22.53 -15.00
C GLY A 276 -21.47 21.32 -14.16
N ALA A 277 -20.18 21.14 -13.87
CA ALA A 277 -19.68 20.12 -12.95
C ALA A 277 -20.20 20.32 -11.52
N ASP A 278 -20.27 21.57 -11.06
CA ASP A 278 -20.80 21.93 -9.75
C ASP A 278 -22.31 21.72 -9.67
N GLU A 279 -23.04 22.01 -10.75
CA GLU A 279 -24.47 21.76 -10.88
C GLU A 279 -24.77 20.25 -10.77
N LEU A 280 -24.07 19.42 -11.56
CA LEU A 280 -24.20 17.97 -11.51
C LEU A 280 -23.76 17.42 -10.13
N ALA A 281 -22.71 17.96 -9.54
CA ALA A 281 -22.23 17.55 -8.22
C ALA A 281 -23.26 17.85 -7.12
N ARG A 282 -23.91 19.02 -7.15
CA ARG A 282 -24.98 19.39 -6.21
C ARG A 282 -26.24 18.55 -6.39
N SER A 283 -26.46 18.01 -7.59
CA SER A 283 -27.64 17.21 -7.90
C SER A 283 -27.59 15.79 -7.32
N ILE A 284 -26.40 15.32 -6.92
CA ILE A 284 -26.20 13.98 -6.34
C ILE A 284 -26.54 13.97 -4.84
N ASP A 285 -27.43 13.07 -4.43
CA ASP A 285 -27.80 12.89 -3.02
C ASP A 285 -26.96 11.80 -2.32
N GLY A 286 -26.50 10.80 -3.07
CA GLY A 286 -25.71 9.67 -2.58
C GLY A 286 -26.50 8.66 -1.73
N PRO A 287 -25.87 7.55 -1.29
CA PRO A 287 -24.54 7.10 -1.68
C PRO A 287 -24.52 6.58 -3.13
N VAL A 288 -23.36 6.67 -3.78
CA VAL A 288 -23.15 6.00 -5.07
C VAL A 288 -22.89 4.53 -4.80
N THR A 289 -23.63 3.65 -5.44
CA THR A 289 -23.52 2.19 -5.26
C THR A 289 -23.28 1.51 -6.60
N LEU A 290 -22.43 0.49 -6.59
CA LEU A 290 -22.19 -0.40 -7.72
C LEU A 290 -22.41 -1.83 -7.23
N SER A 291 -23.08 -2.64 -8.04
CA SER A 291 -23.22 -4.07 -7.78
C SER A 291 -23.04 -4.89 -9.05
N VAL A 292 -22.54 -6.11 -8.92
CA VAL A 292 -22.43 -7.10 -9.99
C VAL A 292 -23.06 -8.39 -9.49
N ALA A 293 -24.05 -8.88 -10.23
CA ALA A 293 -24.66 -10.17 -9.94
C ALA A 293 -23.71 -11.33 -10.28
N ALA A 294 -23.79 -12.42 -9.53
CA ALA A 294 -23.04 -13.64 -9.82
C ALA A 294 -23.44 -14.18 -11.21
N GLY A 295 -22.43 -14.53 -12.01
CA GLY A 295 -22.59 -14.94 -13.40
C GLY A 295 -22.87 -13.80 -14.38
N SER A 296 -22.95 -12.55 -13.91
CA SER A 296 -23.06 -11.36 -14.77
C SER A 296 -21.68 -10.80 -15.10
N THR A 297 -21.56 -10.25 -16.32
CA THR A 297 -20.42 -9.43 -16.76
C THR A 297 -20.72 -7.94 -16.68
N MET A 298 -21.98 -7.58 -16.44
CA MET A 298 -22.47 -6.20 -16.36
C MET A 298 -22.64 -5.79 -14.90
N PHE A 299 -22.21 -4.57 -14.60
CA PHE A 299 -22.47 -3.90 -13.33
C PHE A 299 -23.75 -3.07 -13.39
N ASP A 300 -24.32 -2.80 -12.22
CA ASP A 300 -25.41 -1.85 -12.00
C ASP A 300 -24.89 -0.75 -11.08
N LEU A 301 -24.51 0.38 -11.66
CA LEU A 301 -24.10 1.59 -10.96
C LEU A 301 -25.34 2.47 -10.77
N ARG A 302 -25.57 2.92 -9.53
CA ARG A 302 -26.69 3.78 -9.14
C ARG A 302 -26.17 5.01 -8.43
N VAL A 303 -26.58 6.16 -8.94
CA VAL A 303 -26.28 7.49 -8.40
C VAL A 303 -27.60 8.14 -8.01
N PRO A 304 -27.97 8.14 -6.71
CA PRO A 304 -29.16 8.84 -6.23
C PRO A 304 -29.02 10.34 -6.46
N LEU A 305 -30.09 10.98 -6.93
CA LEU A 305 -30.16 12.39 -7.28
C LEU A 305 -31.26 13.10 -6.47
N ASN A 306 -30.98 14.30 -5.99
CA ASN A 306 -32.02 15.19 -5.45
C ASN A 306 -32.78 15.91 -6.58
N ASP A 307 -32.05 16.23 -7.67
CA ASP A 307 -32.51 16.82 -8.92
C ASP A 307 -31.99 16.00 -10.13
N PRO A 308 -32.89 15.34 -10.88
CA PRO A 308 -32.50 14.55 -12.04
C PRO A 308 -32.14 15.38 -13.28
N ALA A 309 -32.52 16.66 -13.35
CA ALA A 309 -32.44 17.45 -14.58
C ALA A 309 -31.01 17.60 -15.15
N PRO A 310 -29.96 17.87 -14.34
CA PRO A 310 -28.59 17.97 -14.86
C PRO A 310 -28.09 16.64 -15.45
N ALA A 311 -28.42 15.53 -14.79
CA ALA A 311 -28.05 14.20 -15.27
C ALA A 311 -28.81 13.82 -16.55
N GLN A 312 -30.12 14.11 -16.62
CA GLN A 312 -30.91 13.84 -17.82
C GLN A 312 -30.38 14.64 -19.02
N LYS A 313 -30.05 15.92 -18.82
CA LYS A 313 -29.46 16.76 -19.87
C LYS A 313 -28.13 16.21 -20.39
N LEU A 314 -27.31 15.65 -19.50
CA LEU A 314 -26.08 14.95 -19.88
C LEU A 314 -26.38 13.71 -20.74
N ILE A 315 -27.39 12.91 -20.36
CA ILE A 315 -27.81 11.73 -21.13
C ILE A 315 -28.33 12.12 -22.52
N ASP A 316 -29.12 13.18 -22.61
CA ASP A 316 -29.73 13.63 -23.87
C ASP A 316 -28.70 14.17 -24.88
N GLN A 317 -27.51 14.52 -24.42
CA GLN A 317 -26.39 15.03 -25.23
C GLN A 317 -25.25 14.01 -25.35
N CYS A 318 -25.46 12.74 -24.97
CA CYS A 318 -24.33 11.85 -24.75
C CYS A 318 -23.53 11.52 -26.03
N ASP A 319 -24.21 11.50 -27.17
CA ASP A 319 -23.66 11.30 -28.51
C ASP A 319 -22.84 12.50 -29.01
N GLN A 320 -22.92 13.64 -28.32
CA GLN A 320 -22.15 14.85 -28.62
C GLN A 320 -20.82 14.91 -27.83
N PHE A 321 -20.64 14.09 -26.78
CA PHE A 321 -19.38 14.08 -26.04
C PHE A 321 -18.28 13.43 -26.88
N PRO A 322 -17.18 14.15 -27.21
CA PRO A 322 -16.18 13.62 -28.12
C PRO A 322 -15.63 12.24 -27.76
N PRO A 323 -15.39 11.88 -26.47
CA PRO A 323 -14.98 10.52 -26.13
C PRO A 323 -16.04 9.46 -26.42
N LEU A 324 -17.31 9.73 -26.13
CA LEU A 324 -18.41 8.78 -26.30
C LEU A 324 -18.88 8.70 -27.76
N ALA A 325 -18.94 9.84 -28.45
CA ALA A 325 -19.23 9.93 -29.87
C ALA A 325 -18.25 9.08 -30.70
N LYS A 326 -16.96 9.12 -30.36
CA LYS A 326 -15.91 8.27 -30.98
C LYS A 326 -16.12 6.79 -30.74
N LEU A 327 -16.78 6.41 -29.64
CA LEU A 327 -17.17 5.04 -29.33
C LEU A 327 -18.51 4.66 -29.98
N GLY A 328 -19.12 5.54 -30.77
CA GLY A 328 -20.41 5.30 -31.42
C GLY A 328 -21.58 5.38 -30.43
N ALA A 329 -21.48 6.22 -29.40
CA ALA A 329 -22.59 6.47 -28.49
C ALA A 329 -23.81 7.00 -29.24
N THR A 330 -24.98 6.52 -28.84
CA THR A 330 -26.27 6.91 -29.41
C THR A 330 -27.23 7.29 -28.29
N VAL A 331 -28.17 8.18 -28.57
CA VAL A 331 -29.23 8.56 -27.63
C VAL A 331 -30.58 8.18 -28.22
N ALA A 332 -31.36 7.38 -27.50
CA ALA A 332 -32.72 7.04 -27.88
C ALA A 332 -33.60 6.91 -26.63
N ASN A 333 -34.79 7.51 -26.65
CA ASN A 333 -35.78 7.41 -25.57
C ASN A 333 -35.20 7.73 -24.16
N GLY A 334 -34.40 8.80 -24.06
CA GLY A 334 -33.75 9.23 -22.82
C GLY A 334 -32.73 8.24 -22.26
N THR A 335 -32.20 7.36 -23.10
CA THR A 335 -31.14 6.40 -22.77
C THR A 335 -29.94 6.66 -23.66
N CYS A 336 -28.78 6.84 -23.04
CA CYS A 336 -27.50 6.87 -23.73
C CYS A 336 -26.97 5.45 -23.84
N THR A 337 -26.66 5.00 -25.05
CA THR A 337 -26.16 3.66 -25.32
C THR A 337 -24.78 3.75 -25.94
N VAL A 338 -23.77 3.16 -25.30
CA VAL A 338 -22.38 3.16 -25.73
C VAL A 338 -21.96 1.72 -26.09
N PRO A 339 -21.77 1.41 -27.37
CA PRO A 339 -21.31 0.08 -27.78
C PRO A 339 -19.80 -0.07 -27.55
N PHE A 340 -19.42 -1.17 -26.91
CA PHE A 340 -18.03 -1.60 -26.76
C PHE A 340 -17.79 -2.81 -27.67
N ALA A 341 -17.74 -2.51 -28.98
CA ALA A 341 -17.63 -3.51 -30.04
C ALA A 341 -16.47 -4.52 -29.87
N PRO A 342 -15.26 -4.15 -29.41
CA PRO A 342 -14.16 -5.12 -29.23
C PRO A 342 -14.49 -6.28 -28.30
N VAL A 343 -15.48 -6.10 -27.41
CA VAL A 343 -15.83 -7.05 -26.36
C VAL A 343 -17.31 -7.44 -26.36
N GLN A 344 -18.05 -7.04 -27.40
CA GLN A 344 -19.48 -7.30 -27.57
C GLN A 344 -20.33 -6.90 -26.35
N MET A 345 -19.93 -5.83 -25.65
CA MET A 345 -20.69 -5.27 -24.55
C MET A 345 -21.37 -3.99 -24.98
N THR A 346 -22.49 -3.68 -24.34
CA THR A 346 -23.18 -2.41 -24.47
C THR A 346 -23.38 -1.85 -23.08
N ILE A 347 -22.95 -0.61 -22.85
CA ILE A 347 -23.22 0.09 -21.59
C ILE A 347 -24.30 1.13 -21.87
N GLU A 348 -25.32 1.12 -21.03
CA GLU A 348 -26.43 2.05 -21.08
C GLU A 348 -26.39 2.97 -19.87
N ALA A 349 -26.73 4.24 -20.06
CA ALA A 349 -26.93 5.21 -19.00
C ALA A 349 -28.31 5.86 -19.15
N TRP A 350 -29.09 5.90 -18.07
CA TRP A 350 -30.44 6.45 -18.07
C TRP A 350 -30.81 6.99 -16.69
N VAL A 351 -31.76 7.92 -16.64
CA VAL A 351 -32.37 8.36 -15.38
C VAL A 351 -33.65 7.57 -15.13
N ASP A 352 -33.72 6.95 -13.96
CA ASP A 352 -34.86 6.18 -13.46
C ASP A 352 -35.42 6.90 -12.22
N GLY A 353 -36.44 7.75 -12.45
CA GLY A 353 -36.98 8.65 -11.44
C GLY A 353 -35.92 9.63 -10.91
N LYS A 354 -35.43 9.37 -9.70
CA LYS A 354 -34.38 10.15 -9.02
C LYS A 354 -33.03 9.41 -8.95
N THR A 355 -32.79 8.46 -9.83
CA THR A 355 -31.55 7.70 -9.85
C THR A 355 -30.96 7.72 -11.25
N LEU A 356 -29.73 8.25 -11.41
CA LEU A 356 -28.95 7.97 -12.61
C LEU A 356 -28.41 6.53 -12.49
N ARG A 357 -28.70 5.71 -13.49
CA ARG A 357 -28.25 4.33 -13.59
C ARG A 357 -27.30 4.18 -14.76
N ILE A 358 -26.25 3.39 -14.57
CA ILE A 358 -25.30 3.01 -15.61
C ILE A 358 -25.08 1.50 -15.52
N GLY A 359 -25.29 0.78 -16.62
CA GLY A 359 -25.25 -0.67 -16.65
C GLY A 359 -25.97 -1.24 -17.87
N GLU A 360 -26.77 -2.28 -17.65
CA GLU A 360 -27.69 -2.86 -18.64
C GLU A 360 -29.13 -2.60 -18.19
N LYS A 361 -29.96 -1.98 -19.04
CA LYS A 361 -31.33 -1.56 -18.69
C LYS A 361 -32.28 -2.75 -18.55
N GLN A 362 -32.03 -3.82 -19.31
CA GLN A 362 -32.75 -5.09 -19.22
C GLN A 362 -31.75 -6.24 -19.01
N PRO A 363 -31.16 -6.34 -17.81
CA PRO A 363 -30.14 -7.35 -17.56
C PRO A 363 -30.75 -8.74 -17.68
N LYS A 364 -30.02 -9.64 -18.34
CA LYS A 364 -30.40 -11.06 -18.36
C LYS A 364 -30.41 -11.59 -16.93
N ALA A 365 -31.54 -12.14 -16.49
CA ALA A 365 -31.64 -12.73 -15.17
C ALA A 365 -30.57 -13.83 -14.99
N THR A 366 -29.76 -13.74 -13.94
CA THR A 366 -28.85 -14.80 -13.53
C THR A 366 -29.46 -15.55 -12.36
N HIS A 367 -29.41 -16.88 -12.43
CA HIS A 367 -29.81 -17.76 -11.32
C HIS A 367 -28.58 -18.33 -10.59
N THR A 368 -27.40 -17.78 -10.87
CA THR A 368 -26.15 -18.22 -10.27
C THR A 368 -26.05 -17.68 -8.86
N THR A 369 -25.68 -18.54 -7.92
CA THR A 369 -25.31 -18.14 -6.56
C THR A 369 -23.83 -18.38 -6.37
N ALA A 370 -23.15 -17.44 -5.73
CA ALA A 370 -21.74 -17.52 -5.39
C ALA A 370 -21.56 -16.92 -3.98
N PRO A 371 -21.63 -17.75 -2.92
CA PRO A 371 -21.64 -17.25 -1.55
C PRO A 371 -20.46 -16.33 -1.26
N MET A 372 -20.69 -15.22 -0.56
CA MET A 372 -19.57 -14.35 -0.17
C MET A 372 -18.63 -15.06 0.81
N SER A 373 -17.34 -14.72 0.76
CA SER A 373 -16.40 -15.10 1.83
C SER A 373 -16.79 -14.43 3.15
N ALA A 374 -16.20 -14.85 4.27
CA ALA A 374 -16.44 -14.19 5.56
C ALA A 374 -16.10 -12.68 5.52
N ALA A 375 -14.98 -12.32 4.87
CA ALA A 375 -14.60 -10.93 4.68
C ALA A 375 -15.56 -10.17 3.75
N GLY A 376 -16.03 -10.82 2.67
CA GLY A 376 -17.07 -10.26 1.80
C GLY A 376 -18.37 -9.98 2.55
N LYS A 377 -18.80 -10.91 3.42
CA LYS A 377 -19.99 -10.73 4.29
C LYS A 377 -19.79 -9.60 5.31
N GLU A 378 -18.61 -9.48 5.89
CA GLU A 378 -18.26 -8.38 6.80
C GLU A 378 -18.33 -7.01 6.08
N LEU A 379 -17.77 -6.93 4.87
CA LEU A 379 -17.85 -5.72 4.04
C LEU A 379 -19.30 -5.41 3.63
N ALA A 380 -20.07 -6.41 3.18
CA ALA A 380 -21.46 -6.22 2.76
C ALA A 380 -22.40 -5.85 3.93
N GLY A 381 -22.12 -6.38 5.12
CA GLY A 381 -22.92 -6.15 6.32
C GLY A 381 -22.62 -4.83 7.02
N GLY A 382 -21.39 -4.32 6.89
CA GLY A 382 -20.91 -3.11 7.57
C GLY A 382 -21.33 -1.81 6.90
N GLU A 383 -21.16 -0.71 7.65
CA GLU A 383 -21.25 0.65 7.12
C GLU A 383 -19.84 1.21 6.91
N TRP A 384 -19.63 1.84 5.76
CA TRP A 384 -18.31 2.26 5.29
C TRP A 384 -18.37 3.62 4.64
N ALA A 385 -17.36 4.45 4.85
CA ALA A 385 -17.19 5.67 4.08
C ALA A 385 -16.89 5.33 2.61
N PHE A 386 -16.13 4.27 2.42
CA PHE A 386 -15.88 3.60 1.16
C PHE A 386 -15.79 2.10 1.39
N ALA A 387 -16.46 1.31 0.57
CA ALA A 387 -16.16 -0.12 0.50
C ALA A 387 -16.24 -0.63 -0.93
N MET A 388 -15.39 -1.59 -1.25
CA MET A 388 -15.45 -2.38 -2.46
C MET A 388 -15.12 -3.84 -2.12
N TRP A 389 -15.75 -4.75 -2.82
CA TRP A 389 -15.45 -6.17 -2.76
C TRP A 389 -15.79 -6.82 -4.09
N GLY A 390 -15.02 -7.82 -4.47
CA GLY A 390 -15.22 -8.56 -5.68
C GLY A 390 -14.61 -9.94 -5.58
N ARG A 391 -15.31 -10.95 -6.07
CA ARG A 391 -14.79 -12.29 -6.27
C ARG A 391 -15.06 -12.79 -7.68
N GLY A 392 -14.33 -13.83 -8.07
CA GLY A 392 -14.51 -14.44 -9.37
C GLY A 392 -13.22 -14.98 -9.96
N THR A 393 -13.21 -15.13 -11.28
CA THR A 393 -12.02 -15.56 -11.99
C THR A 393 -11.91 -14.98 -13.38
N MET A 394 -10.69 -14.55 -13.73
CA MET A 394 -10.38 -14.03 -15.06
C MET A 394 -10.39 -15.13 -16.15
N PHE A 395 -10.51 -16.42 -15.82
CA PHE A 395 -10.62 -17.47 -16.86
C PHE A 395 -11.97 -17.50 -17.57
N THR A 396 -12.98 -16.81 -17.02
CA THR A 396 -14.28 -16.67 -17.67
C THR A 396 -14.29 -15.54 -18.70
N THR A 397 -13.12 -14.97 -19.04
CA THR A 397 -12.99 -13.76 -19.84
C THR A 397 -13.67 -13.83 -21.20
N MET A 398 -14.29 -12.70 -21.50
CA MET A 398 -14.31 -11.99 -22.79
C MET A 398 -13.50 -12.63 -23.92
N LYS A 399 -14.15 -12.82 -25.08
CA LYS A 399 -13.44 -12.97 -26.35
C LYS A 399 -12.68 -11.66 -26.61
N LEU A 400 -11.39 -11.62 -26.27
CA LEU A 400 -10.53 -10.52 -26.66
C LEU A 400 -10.45 -10.50 -28.19
N PRO A 401 -10.40 -9.31 -28.83
CA PRO A 401 -10.08 -9.24 -30.23
C PRO A 401 -8.73 -9.92 -30.49
N PRO A 402 -8.50 -10.47 -31.70
CA PRO A 402 -7.21 -11.06 -32.03
C PRO A 402 -6.11 -9.99 -31.91
N ILE A 403 -5.30 -10.10 -30.87
CA ILE A 403 -4.11 -9.29 -30.65
C ILE A 403 -2.92 -10.07 -31.22
N PRO A 404 -1.92 -9.42 -31.85
CA PRO A 404 -0.68 -10.10 -32.26
C PRO A 404 0.10 -10.55 -31.02
N VAL A 405 -0.23 -11.73 -30.49
CA VAL A 405 0.31 -12.25 -29.22
C VAL A 405 1.83 -12.32 -29.24
N ASP A 406 2.44 -12.62 -30.40
CA ASP A 406 3.89 -12.72 -30.54
C ASP A 406 4.61 -11.36 -30.51
N GLN A 407 3.88 -10.24 -30.58
CA GLN A 407 4.44 -8.89 -30.43
C GLN A 407 4.30 -8.36 -29.00
N LEU A 408 3.63 -9.09 -28.10
CA LEU A 408 3.47 -8.67 -26.72
C LEU A 408 4.79 -8.85 -25.94
N PRO A 409 5.19 -7.86 -25.14
CA PRO A 409 6.40 -7.97 -24.34
C PRO A 409 6.21 -9.02 -23.22
N PRO A 410 7.28 -9.72 -22.78
CA PRO A 410 7.23 -10.75 -21.73
C PRO A 410 6.50 -10.31 -20.45
N GLU A 411 6.62 -9.03 -20.10
CA GLU A 411 5.99 -8.40 -18.95
C GLU A 411 4.45 -8.52 -18.97
N VAL A 412 3.83 -8.53 -20.14
CA VAL A 412 2.37 -8.71 -20.27
C VAL A 412 1.97 -10.14 -19.87
N PHE A 413 2.76 -11.15 -20.25
CA PHE A 413 2.50 -12.54 -19.87
C PHE A 413 2.72 -12.76 -18.37
N ALA A 414 3.77 -12.16 -17.80
CA ALA A 414 4.01 -12.17 -16.36
C ALA A 414 2.86 -11.50 -15.59
N MET A 415 2.38 -10.35 -16.06
CA MET A 415 1.25 -9.64 -15.46
C MET A 415 -0.02 -10.50 -15.56
N LEU A 416 -0.32 -11.08 -16.72
CA LEU A 416 -1.49 -11.94 -16.90
C LEU A 416 -1.43 -13.15 -15.95
N ARG A 417 -0.26 -13.79 -15.84
CA ARG A 417 0.00 -14.89 -14.89
C ARG A 417 -0.27 -14.48 -13.44
N ALA A 418 0.13 -13.27 -13.05
CA ALA A 418 -0.12 -12.76 -11.70
C ALA A 418 -1.60 -12.43 -11.46
N VAL A 419 -2.23 -11.72 -12.41
CA VAL A 419 -3.62 -11.25 -12.28
C VAL A 419 -4.60 -12.42 -12.15
N VAL A 420 -4.38 -13.51 -12.89
CA VAL A 420 -5.31 -14.64 -12.88
C VAL A 420 -5.31 -15.38 -11.55
N LEU A 421 -4.20 -15.32 -10.79
CA LEU A 421 -4.11 -15.93 -9.46
C LEU A 421 -5.00 -15.25 -8.43
N PHE A 422 -5.52 -14.05 -8.68
CA PHE A 422 -6.45 -13.40 -7.74
C PHE A 422 -7.88 -13.87 -7.99
N ASN A 423 -8.55 -14.29 -6.91
CA ASN A 423 -9.95 -14.71 -6.96
C ASN A 423 -10.87 -13.87 -6.06
N GLU A 424 -10.30 -13.05 -5.19
CA GLU A 424 -11.05 -12.12 -4.38
C GLU A 424 -10.19 -10.94 -3.96
N PHE A 425 -10.79 -9.75 -3.98
CA PHE A 425 -10.25 -8.56 -3.36
C PHE A 425 -11.37 -7.78 -2.67
N GLY A 426 -11.09 -7.21 -1.51
CA GLY A 426 -11.97 -6.24 -0.89
C GLY A 426 -11.22 -5.23 -0.04
N LEU A 427 -11.78 -4.03 0.05
CA LEU A 427 -11.31 -2.94 0.87
C LEU A 427 -12.51 -2.18 1.42
N GLY A 428 -12.55 -1.98 2.73
CA GLY A 428 -13.50 -1.11 3.41
C GLY A 428 -12.75 -0.12 4.29
N VAL A 429 -13.16 1.14 4.27
CA VAL A 429 -12.67 2.21 5.14
C VAL A 429 -13.87 2.89 5.78
N LYS A 430 -13.86 3.08 7.09
CA LYS A 430 -14.93 3.73 7.83
C LYS A 430 -14.41 4.68 8.90
N VAL A 431 -15.17 5.73 9.16
CA VAL A 431 -14.92 6.64 10.28
C VAL A 431 -15.52 6.03 11.53
N ASP A 432 -14.76 5.97 12.62
CA ASP A 432 -15.20 5.49 13.92
C ASP A 432 -14.63 6.39 15.02
N GLY A 433 -15.36 7.44 15.37
CA GLY A 433 -14.89 8.49 16.28
C GLY A 433 -13.64 9.18 15.73
N ASP A 434 -12.54 9.11 16.47
CA ASP A 434 -11.24 9.66 16.11
C ASP A 434 -10.34 8.70 15.29
N LYS A 435 -10.90 7.57 14.85
CA LYS A 435 -10.20 6.54 14.08
C LYS A 435 -10.77 6.40 12.67
N LEU A 436 -9.88 6.18 11.70
CA LEU A 436 -10.23 5.57 10.42
C LEU A 436 -9.94 4.07 10.51
N LYS A 437 -10.99 3.26 10.59
CA LYS A 437 -10.89 1.80 10.57
C LYS A 437 -10.87 1.29 9.14
N PHE A 438 -10.06 0.27 8.88
CA PHE A 438 -10.01 -0.38 7.58
C PHE A 438 -10.06 -1.89 7.71
N LEU A 439 -10.63 -2.51 6.68
CA LEU A 439 -10.57 -3.94 6.41
C LEU A 439 -10.11 -4.13 4.97
N ALA A 440 -9.11 -4.96 4.74
CA ALA A 440 -8.76 -5.43 3.41
C ALA A 440 -8.77 -6.95 3.38
N THR A 441 -9.14 -7.54 2.25
CA THR A 441 -9.11 -8.99 2.02
C THR A 441 -8.54 -9.27 0.64
N LEU A 442 -7.76 -10.34 0.55
CA LEU A 442 -7.20 -10.83 -0.69
C LEU A 442 -7.20 -12.36 -0.65
N ARG A 443 -7.78 -12.99 -1.67
CA ARG A 443 -7.77 -14.45 -1.85
C ARG A 443 -7.19 -14.80 -3.22
N THR A 444 -6.36 -15.83 -3.24
CA THR A 444 -5.69 -16.32 -4.45
C THR A 444 -6.12 -17.73 -4.81
N ALA A 445 -5.69 -18.20 -5.99
CA ALA A 445 -5.93 -19.55 -6.48
C ALA A 445 -5.40 -20.62 -5.52
N TYR A 446 -4.41 -20.29 -4.69
CA TYR A 446 -3.84 -21.20 -3.68
C TYR A 446 -4.82 -21.54 -2.54
N ALA A 447 -5.95 -20.84 -2.42
CA ALA A 447 -7.04 -21.24 -1.52
C ALA A 447 -7.69 -22.57 -1.94
N ASN A 448 -7.40 -23.06 -3.14
CA ASN A 448 -7.86 -24.35 -3.64
C ASN A 448 -6.95 -25.51 -3.22
N PRO A 449 -7.46 -26.77 -3.30
CA PRO A 449 -6.63 -27.97 -3.18
C PRO A 449 -5.44 -27.97 -4.15
N ASP A 450 -4.34 -28.61 -3.76
CA ASP A 450 -3.08 -28.63 -4.54
C ASP A 450 -3.27 -29.16 -5.97
N ASP A 451 -4.18 -30.12 -6.19
CA ASP A 451 -4.45 -30.67 -7.52
C ASP A 451 -5.19 -29.68 -8.43
N VAL A 452 -6.08 -28.86 -7.87
CA VAL A 452 -6.76 -27.77 -8.57
C VAL A 452 -5.74 -26.67 -8.90
N VAL A 453 -4.87 -26.31 -7.95
CA VAL A 453 -3.79 -25.34 -8.15
C VAL A 453 -2.83 -25.81 -9.25
N ALA A 454 -2.42 -27.08 -9.24
CA ALA A 454 -1.53 -27.62 -10.27
C ALA A 454 -2.15 -27.54 -11.68
N LYS A 455 -3.43 -27.90 -11.83
CA LYS A 455 -4.15 -27.77 -13.11
C LYS A 455 -4.28 -26.33 -13.55
N PHE A 456 -4.54 -25.43 -12.61
CA PHE A 456 -4.63 -23.99 -12.86
C PHE A 456 -3.28 -23.43 -13.37
N LEU A 457 -2.18 -23.79 -12.71
CA LEU A 457 -0.83 -23.35 -13.10
C LEU A 457 -0.38 -23.96 -14.43
N ALA A 458 -0.99 -25.05 -14.89
CA ALA A 458 -0.69 -25.61 -16.21
C ALA A 458 -1.23 -24.74 -17.37
N ILE A 459 -2.23 -23.89 -17.13
CA ILE A 459 -2.81 -23.01 -18.17
C ILE A 459 -1.81 -21.90 -18.51
N GLN A 460 -1.40 -21.84 -19.76
CA GLN A 460 -0.41 -20.89 -20.27
C GLN A 460 -1.05 -19.52 -20.53
N PRO A 461 -0.35 -18.41 -20.23
CA PRO A 461 -0.85 -17.06 -20.51
C PRO A 461 -1.33 -16.85 -21.96
N LYS A 462 -0.66 -17.46 -22.94
CA LYS A 462 -1.05 -17.37 -24.36
C LYS A 462 -2.44 -17.96 -24.65
N GLN A 463 -2.90 -18.94 -23.87
CA GLN A 463 -4.19 -19.61 -24.07
C GLN A 463 -5.39 -18.72 -23.72
N PHE A 464 -5.17 -17.59 -23.04
CA PHE A 464 -6.21 -16.58 -22.84
C PHE A 464 -6.62 -15.92 -24.17
N PHE A 465 -5.65 -15.66 -25.05
CA PHE A 465 -5.90 -15.01 -26.33
C PHE A 465 -6.54 -15.95 -27.36
N THR A 466 -6.43 -17.27 -27.18
CA THR A 466 -7.10 -18.27 -28.03
C THR A 466 -8.47 -18.69 -27.51
N GLY A 467 -8.83 -18.30 -26.28
CA GLY A 467 -10.05 -18.76 -25.59
C GLY A 467 -9.97 -20.18 -25.00
N GLU A 468 -8.87 -20.90 -25.24
CA GLU A 468 -8.65 -22.25 -24.70
C GLU A 468 -8.56 -22.24 -23.17
N ALA A 469 -8.00 -21.18 -22.58
CA ALA A 469 -7.88 -21.02 -21.13
C ALA A 469 -9.24 -21.14 -20.43
N GLY A 470 -10.31 -20.57 -20.99
CA GLY A 470 -11.65 -20.67 -20.42
C GLY A 470 -12.25 -22.08 -20.51
N THR A 471 -11.92 -22.82 -21.57
CA THR A 471 -12.35 -24.22 -21.73
C THR A 471 -11.67 -25.12 -20.70
N LEU A 472 -10.35 -24.97 -20.53
CA LEU A 472 -9.57 -25.71 -19.53
C LEU A 472 -10.02 -25.36 -18.11
N ALA A 473 -10.22 -24.08 -17.81
CA ALA A 473 -10.76 -23.63 -16.54
C ALA A 473 -12.14 -24.23 -16.23
N LYS A 474 -13.03 -24.30 -17.22
CA LYS A 474 -14.32 -24.96 -17.06
C LYS A 474 -14.16 -26.44 -16.68
N GLN A 475 -13.27 -27.17 -17.34
CA GLN A 475 -13.01 -28.58 -17.03
C GLN A 475 -12.47 -28.75 -15.60
N ILE A 476 -11.62 -27.83 -15.13
CA ILE A 476 -11.12 -27.84 -13.75
C ILE A 476 -12.26 -27.60 -12.75
N ALA A 477 -13.11 -26.60 -13.00
CA ALA A 477 -14.26 -26.29 -12.16
C ALA A 477 -15.26 -27.46 -12.09
N ASP A 478 -15.60 -28.05 -13.24
CA ASP A 478 -16.51 -29.19 -13.35
C ASP A 478 -15.92 -30.45 -12.66
N GLY A 479 -14.59 -30.63 -12.72
CA GLY A 479 -13.88 -31.74 -12.07
C GLY A 479 -13.69 -31.58 -10.56
N ALA A 480 -13.91 -30.38 -10.00
CA ALA A 480 -13.76 -30.08 -8.58
C ALA A 480 -14.88 -29.14 -8.08
N PRO A 481 -16.16 -29.56 -8.13
CA PRO A 481 -17.31 -28.67 -7.89
C PRO A 481 -17.40 -28.11 -6.47
N SER A 482 -16.76 -28.75 -5.49
CA SER A 482 -16.68 -28.26 -4.10
C SER A 482 -15.49 -27.33 -3.85
N SER A 483 -14.65 -27.06 -4.85
CA SER A 483 -13.49 -26.17 -4.71
C SER A 483 -13.93 -24.70 -4.71
N PRO A 484 -13.20 -23.80 -4.01
CA PRO A 484 -13.42 -22.37 -4.13
C PRO A 484 -13.42 -21.86 -5.58
N PHE A 485 -12.56 -22.42 -6.42
CA PHE A 485 -12.43 -22.08 -7.84
C PHE A 485 -13.70 -22.38 -8.64
N ALA A 486 -14.41 -23.47 -8.36
CA ALA A 486 -15.68 -23.76 -9.04
C ALA A 486 -16.71 -22.66 -8.75
N GLY A 487 -16.78 -22.17 -7.51
CA GLY A 487 -17.61 -21.03 -7.14
C GLY A 487 -17.16 -19.73 -7.80
N ASP A 488 -15.84 -19.50 -7.92
CA ASP A 488 -15.28 -18.33 -8.61
C ASP A 488 -15.53 -18.35 -10.12
N PHE A 489 -15.48 -19.53 -10.74
CA PHE A 489 -15.82 -19.74 -12.14
C PHE A 489 -17.31 -19.49 -12.39
N ALA A 490 -18.19 -19.98 -11.51
CA ALA A 490 -19.62 -19.68 -11.58
C ALA A 490 -19.90 -18.18 -11.41
N ALA A 491 -19.19 -17.51 -10.49
CA ALA A 491 -19.34 -16.07 -10.25
C ALA A 491 -18.97 -15.21 -11.48
N GLY A 492 -18.08 -15.70 -12.35
CA GLY A 492 -17.58 -14.97 -13.52
C GLY A 492 -16.46 -13.98 -13.17
N TYR A 493 -16.02 -13.18 -14.15
CA TYR A 493 -14.96 -12.17 -13.95
C TYR A 493 -15.53 -10.82 -13.48
N GLY A 494 -16.84 -10.57 -13.68
CA GLY A 494 -17.46 -9.27 -13.45
C GLY A 494 -17.26 -8.74 -12.03
N GLY A 495 -17.38 -9.61 -11.02
CA GLY A 495 -17.16 -9.25 -9.62
C GLY A 495 -15.74 -8.74 -9.35
N LEU A 496 -14.71 -9.37 -9.92
CA LEU A 496 -13.31 -8.95 -9.76
C LEU A 496 -12.98 -7.59 -10.41
N MET A 497 -13.75 -7.17 -11.41
CA MET A 497 -13.56 -5.86 -12.04
C MET A 497 -13.97 -4.70 -11.11
N VAL A 498 -14.80 -4.97 -10.10
CA VAL A 498 -15.26 -3.94 -9.16
C VAL A 498 -14.10 -3.37 -8.33
N PRO A 499 -13.30 -4.19 -7.63
CA PRO A 499 -12.05 -3.74 -7.04
C PRO A 499 -11.14 -2.93 -7.96
N ALA A 500 -10.91 -3.38 -9.19
CA ALA A 500 -10.02 -2.69 -10.13
C ALA A 500 -10.52 -1.27 -10.44
N ALA A 501 -11.84 -1.11 -10.67
CA ALA A 501 -12.46 0.19 -10.87
C ALA A 501 -12.39 1.07 -9.61
N GLY A 502 -12.66 0.50 -8.43
CA GLY A 502 -12.60 1.22 -7.16
C GLY A 502 -11.19 1.72 -6.81
N ILE A 503 -10.14 0.91 -7.06
CA ILE A 503 -8.73 1.32 -6.89
C ILE A 503 -8.41 2.50 -7.80
N GLY A 504 -8.85 2.47 -9.06
CA GLY A 504 -8.65 3.58 -10.01
C GLY A 504 -9.27 4.89 -9.51
N MET A 505 -10.49 4.83 -8.98
CA MET A 505 -11.19 6.00 -8.42
C MET A 505 -10.50 6.53 -7.16
N LEU A 506 -10.11 5.65 -6.22
CA LEU A 506 -9.36 6.05 -5.03
C LEU A 506 -8.01 6.66 -5.38
N SER A 507 -7.32 6.11 -6.38
CA SER A 507 -6.00 6.60 -6.81
C SER A 507 -6.08 8.03 -7.34
N ALA A 508 -7.15 8.40 -8.06
CA ALA A 508 -7.34 9.77 -8.54
C ALA A 508 -7.42 10.80 -7.40
N ILE A 509 -7.92 10.41 -6.22
CA ILE A 509 -8.03 11.27 -5.03
C ILE A 509 -6.76 11.19 -4.18
N ALA A 510 -6.23 9.98 -3.99
CA ALA A 510 -5.14 9.71 -3.07
C ALA A 510 -3.77 10.09 -3.65
N ILE A 511 -3.55 9.99 -4.96
CA ILE A 511 -2.26 10.32 -5.59
C ILE A 511 -1.88 11.79 -5.32
N PRO A 512 -2.73 12.80 -5.58
CA PRO A 512 -2.38 14.19 -5.29
C PRO A 512 -2.04 14.41 -3.81
N ALA A 513 -2.87 13.91 -2.90
CA ALA A 513 -2.64 14.06 -1.46
C ALA A 513 -1.37 13.33 -0.97
N PHE A 514 -1.07 12.16 -1.54
CA PHE A 514 0.16 11.42 -1.26
C PHE A 514 1.38 12.13 -1.82
N MET A 515 1.29 12.72 -3.02
CA MET A 515 2.36 13.54 -3.59
C MET A 515 2.63 14.76 -2.72
N ASP A 516 1.59 15.48 -2.27
CA ASP A 516 1.72 16.59 -1.31
C ASP A 516 2.38 16.15 -0.01
N TYR A 517 1.98 14.99 0.54
CA TYR A 517 2.62 14.43 1.73
C TYR A 517 4.09 14.09 1.49
N MET A 518 4.42 13.48 0.35
CA MET A 518 5.79 13.17 -0.04
C MET A 518 6.63 14.45 -0.21
N LYS A 519 6.06 15.53 -0.77
CA LYS A 519 6.71 16.85 -0.85
C LYS A 519 7.01 17.38 0.56
N ARG A 520 6.04 17.36 1.48
CA ARG A 520 6.25 17.74 2.90
C ARG A 520 7.29 16.90 3.61
N GLY A 521 7.30 15.59 3.36
CA GLY A 521 8.32 14.68 3.88
C GLY A 521 9.73 15.06 3.40
N LYS A 522 9.88 15.37 2.11
CA LYS A 522 11.15 15.85 1.54
C LYS A 522 11.54 17.22 2.09
N GLN A 523 10.59 18.13 2.30
CA GLN A 523 10.81 19.47 2.88
C GLN A 523 11.43 19.43 4.29
N SER A 524 11.24 18.34 5.05
CA SER A 524 11.85 18.19 6.38
C SER A 524 13.38 18.25 6.37
N GLU A 525 14.03 17.90 5.25
CA GLU A 525 15.48 17.99 5.07
C GLU A 525 15.99 19.42 5.24
N ALA A 526 15.33 20.41 4.61
CA ALA A 526 15.70 21.82 4.71
C ALA A 526 15.68 22.30 6.17
N HIS A 527 14.64 21.95 6.91
CA HIS A 527 14.54 22.28 8.33
C HIS A 527 15.65 21.66 9.16
N LEU A 528 15.96 20.37 8.96
CA LEU A 528 16.99 19.68 9.74
C LEU A 528 18.36 20.29 9.48
N GLN A 529 18.71 20.53 8.22
CA GLN A 529 20.02 21.06 7.84
C GLN A 529 20.20 22.53 8.20
N LEU A 530 19.18 23.38 8.00
CA LEU A 530 19.25 24.77 8.44
C LEU A 530 19.30 24.87 9.98
N ASN A 531 18.62 23.99 10.72
CA ASN A 531 18.78 23.94 12.17
C ASN A 531 20.19 23.50 12.61
N LYS A 532 20.82 22.56 11.90
CA LYS A 532 22.23 22.20 12.12
C LYS A 532 23.15 23.42 11.88
N LEU A 533 22.93 24.14 10.79
CA LEU A 533 23.66 25.36 10.45
C LEU A 533 23.46 26.46 11.52
N ALA A 534 22.22 26.67 11.98
CA ALA A 534 21.89 27.64 13.02
C ALA A 534 22.65 27.37 14.33
N LYS A 535 22.72 26.10 14.74
CA LYS A 535 23.48 25.70 15.95
C LYS A 535 24.97 25.95 15.76
N SER A 536 25.52 25.56 14.61
CA SER A 536 26.95 25.70 14.34
C SER A 536 27.38 27.15 14.22
N ALA A 537 26.57 28.01 13.58
CA ALA A 537 26.79 29.45 13.52
C ALA A 537 26.79 30.10 14.92
N LYS A 538 25.93 29.66 15.84
CA LYS A 538 25.93 30.13 17.24
C LYS A 538 27.18 29.69 17.99
N THR A 539 27.60 28.43 17.81
CA THR A 539 28.85 27.92 18.40
C THR A 539 30.04 28.74 17.92
N GLU A 540 30.12 28.98 16.62
CA GLU A 540 31.20 29.73 16.01
C GLU A 540 31.23 31.20 16.48
N TYR A 541 30.07 31.85 16.57
CA TYR A 541 29.96 33.19 17.16
C TYR A 541 30.41 33.20 18.63
N ALA A 542 30.06 32.17 19.41
CA ALA A 542 30.47 32.09 20.82
C ALA A 542 31.98 31.93 20.98
N VAL A 543 32.67 31.31 20.02
CA VAL A 543 34.12 31.10 20.03
C VAL A 543 34.85 32.34 19.52
N ASN A 544 34.41 32.91 18.40
CA ASN A 544 35.17 33.93 17.66
C ASN A 544 34.59 35.35 17.77
N GLY A 545 33.43 35.52 18.40
CA GLY A 545 32.76 36.82 18.56
C GLY A 545 32.13 37.37 17.27
N GLU A 546 32.17 36.61 16.18
CA GLU A 546 31.55 36.94 14.91
C GLU A 546 31.08 35.68 14.17
N PHE A 547 30.09 35.83 13.29
CA PHE A 547 29.73 34.77 12.36
C PHE A 547 30.80 34.64 11.27
N PRO A 548 31.00 33.46 10.66
CA PRO A 548 31.92 33.31 9.54
C PRO A 548 31.59 34.29 8.43
N LYS A 549 32.52 35.21 8.13
CA LYS A 549 32.36 36.16 7.03
C LYS A 549 32.58 35.46 5.70
N GLY A 550 31.75 35.79 4.73
CA GLY A 550 31.89 35.29 3.38
C GLY A 550 30.55 35.06 2.70
N LYS A 551 30.65 34.61 1.46
CA LYS A 551 29.50 34.32 0.62
C LYS A 551 29.74 33.02 -0.14
N VAL A 552 28.82 32.09 0.02
CA VAL A 552 28.73 30.87 -0.78
C VAL A 552 27.44 30.93 -1.58
N ALA A 553 27.55 30.89 -2.91
CA ALA A 553 26.39 30.93 -3.79
C ALA A 553 25.67 29.58 -3.85
N LEU A 554 24.41 29.60 -4.30
CA LEU A 554 23.67 28.36 -4.58
C LEU A 554 24.35 27.58 -5.71
N PRO A 555 24.64 26.28 -5.52
CA PRO A 555 25.07 25.40 -6.61
C PRO A 555 23.93 25.17 -7.64
N PRO A 556 24.21 24.51 -8.79
CA PRO A 556 23.19 24.13 -9.77
C PRO A 556 22.03 23.32 -9.17
N SER A 557 20.92 23.21 -9.92
CA SER A 557 19.73 22.49 -9.43
C SER A 557 20.00 20.99 -9.27
N CYS A 558 19.52 20.41 -8.17
CA CYS A 558 19.58 18.96 -7.96
C CYS A 558 18.79 18.15 -9.00
N CYS A 559 17.87 18.80 -9.74
CA CYS A 559 17.12 18.18 -10.82
C CYS A 559 17.98 17.80 -12.03
N GLU A 560 19.11 18.48 -12.24
CA GLU A 560 20.08 18.08 -13.26
C GLU A 560 20.73 16.72 -12.96
N SER A 561 20.67 16.28 -11.69
CA SER A 561 21.21 15.01 -11.20
C SER A 561 20.13 14.00 -10.78
N GLY A 562 18.91 14.12 -11.30
CA GLY A 562 17.82 13.19 -11.01
C GLY A 562 17.08 13.45 -9.69
N GLY A 563 17.10 14.69 -9.20
CA GLY A 563 16.31 15.15 -8.05
C GLY A 563 17.00 15.01 -6.69
N THR A 564 18.31 14.72 -6.69
CA THR A 564 19.19 14.78 -5.51
C THR A 564 20.59 15.23 -5.91
N CYS A 565 21.18 16.13 -5.15
CA CYS A 565 22.58 16.56 -5.25
C CYS A 565 23.50 15.62 -4.45
N SER A 566 24.79 15.56 -4.81
CA SER A 566 25.83 14.78 -4.12
C SER A 566 27.17 15.49 -4.23
N ASP A 567 27.18 16.75 -3.77
CA ASP A 567 28.17 17.72 -4.19
C ASP A 567 29.25 17.92 -3.11
N ALA A 568 29.99 16.85 -2.81
CA ALA A 568 30.97 16.86 -1.71
C ALA A 568 32.02 18.00 -1.81
N ALA A 569 32.31 18.46 -3.04
CA ALA A 569 33.21 19.56 -3.30
C ALA A 569 32.67 20.91 -2.79
N VAL A 570 31.35 21.13 -2.80
CA VAL A 570 30.73 22.37 -2.30
C VAL A 570 31.08 22.57 -0.82
N TRP A 571 31.06 21.49 -0.04
CA TRP A 571 31.36 21.51 1.40
C TRP A 571 32.82 21.79 1.75
N GLN A 572 33.70 21.93 0.76
CA GLN A 572 35.11 22.29 0.98
C GLN A 572 35.34 23.79 1.10
N ASP A 573 34.31 24.61 0.85
CA ASP A 573 34.37 26.06 1.00
C ASP A 573 34.79 26.45 2.43
N PRO A 574 35.69 27.43 2.61
CA PRO A 574 36.13 27.88 3.94
C PRO A 574 35.00 28.29 4.87
N VAL A 575 33.90 28.86 4.35
CA VAL A 575 32.73 29.25 5.16
C VAL A 575 32.03 28.02 5.72
N TRP A 576 31.83 26.97 4.91
CA TRP A 576 31.22 25.72 5.37
C TRP A 576 32.10 24.99 6.38
N LYS A 577 33.41 25.01 6.17
CA LYS A 577 34.39 24.45 7.13
C LYS A 577 34.37 25.19 8.46
N ALA A 578 34.30 26.52 8.44
CA ALA A 578 34.19 27.33 9.67
C ALA A 578 32.87 27.04 10.41
N LEU A 579 31.81 26.71 9.69
CA LEU A 579 30.51 26.31 10.27
C LEU A 579 30.43 24.82 10.62
N ASP A 580 31.49 24.02 10.44
CA ASP A 580 31.46 22.55 10.57
C ASP A 580 30.25 21.92 9.85
N PHE A 581 29.92 22.44 8.67
CA PHE A 581 28.72 22.09 7.92
C PHE A 581 29.09 21.31 6.66
N SER A 582 28.71 20.03 6.64
CA SER A 582 28.69 19.19 5.45
C SER A 582 27.42 18.33 5.42
N ILE A 583 27.08 17.88 4.21
CA ILE A 583 26.04 16.88 3.96
C ILE A 583 26.66 15.74 3.14
N ASP A 584 26.89 14.61 3.79
CA ASP A 584 27.62 13.48 3.21
C ASP A 584 26.70 12.51 2.44
N GLU A 585 25.38 12.57 2.69
CA GLU A 585 24.36 11.80 1.99
C GLU A 585 23.75 12.60 0.82
N PRO A 586 23.17 11.94 -0.21
CA PRO A 586 22.43 12.62 -1.25
C PRO A 586 21.31 13.48 -0.66
N HIS A 587 21.21 14.73 -1.12
CA HIS A 587 20.33 15.76 -0.54
C HIS A 587 19.48 16.42 -1.63
N ARG A 588 18.32 16.95 -1.27
CA ARG A 588 17.32 17.53 -2.18
C ARG A 588 17.38 19.04 -2.25
N PHE A 589 17.97 19.67 -1.24
CA PHE A 589 18.12 21.12 -1.17
C PHE A 589 19.55 21.52 -1.45
N ARG A 590 19.72 22.58 -2.23
CA ARG A 590 20.99 23.29 -2.38
C ARG A 590 21.06 24.42 -1.37
N TYR A 591 22.25 24.69 -0.85
CA TYR A 591 22.44 25.62 0.25
C TYR A 591 23.32 26.80 -0.15
N SER A 592 22.97 28.00 0.34
CA SER A 592 23.82 29.18 0.25
C SER A 592 23.97 29.85 1.61
N TYR A 593 25.00 30.67 1.74
CA TYR A 593 25.28 31.43 2.95
C TYR A 593 25.92 32.77 2.61
N GLU A 594 25.52 33.82 3.32
CA GLU A 594 26.14 35.15 3.22
C GLU A 594 26.17 35.81 4.61
N SER A 595 27.33 36.34 5.00
CA SER A 595 27.48 37.02 6.29
C SER A 595 28.52 38.15 6.25
N ASP A 596 28.23 39.20 7.01
CA ASP A 596 29.14 40.32 7.31
C ASP A 596 29.85 40.18 8.67
N GLY A 597 29.62 39.05 9.37
CA GLY A 597 30.14 38.76 10.70
C GLY A 597 29.23 39.18 11.86
N LYS A 598 28.24 40.05 11.62
CA LYS A 598 27.23 40.45 12.61
C LYS A 598 25.86 39.87 12.34
N THR A 599 25.56 39.69 11.06
CA THR A 599 24.35 39.06 10.57
C THR A 599 24.71 38.02 9.53
N PHE A 600 23.86 37.02 9.38
CA PHE A 600 23.98 36.08 8.27
C PHE A 600 22.61 35.72 7.70
N THR A 601 22.60 35.36 6.43
CA THR A 601 21.48 34.72 5.76
C THR A 601 21.98 33.42 5.15
N ALA A 602 21.33 32.31 5.50
CA ALA A 602 21.50 31.04 4.82
C ALA A 602 20.18 30.63 4.19
N THR A 603 20.22 30.01 3.02
CA THR A 603 19.01 29.49 2.37
C THR A 603 19.17 28.04 2.02
N ALA A 604 18.04 27.33 2.00
CA ALA A 604 17.91 26.01 1.41
C ALA A 604 16.88 26.11 0.29
N VAL A 605 17.31 25.86 -0.95
CA VAL A 605 16.46 25.96 -2.15
C VAL A 605 16.34 24.57 -2.76
N GLY A 606 15.14 24.12 -3.08
CA GLY A 606 14.91 22.81 -3.67
C GLY A 606 13.78 22.84 -4.68
N ASP A 607 13.89 22.01 -5.71
CA ASP A 607 12.81 21.66 -6.63
C ASP A 607 12.54 20.16 -6.41
N LEU A 608 11.40 19.84 -5.82
CA LEU A 608 11.17 18.52 -5.21
C LEU A 608 10.58 17.50 -6.19
N ASP A 609 10.06 17.95 -7.33
CA ASP A 609 9.53 17.12 -8.41
C ASP A 609 10.05 17.49 -9.81
N CYS A 610 10.98 18.45 -9.88
CA CYS A 610 11.68 18.88 -11.10
C CYS A 610 10.76 19.52 -12.14
N ASP A 611 9.73 20.24 -11.67
CA ASP A 611 8.80 20.99 -12.51
C ASP A 611 9.23 22.44 -12.78
N GLY A 612 10.33 22.89 -12.14
CA GLY A 612 10.87 24.24 -12.25
C GLY A 612 10.38 25.22 -11.17
N ASN A 613 9.50 24.80 -10.26
CA ASN A 613 9.04 25.59 -9.13
C ASN A 613 9.91 25.29 -7.89
N GLU A 614 10.73 26.26 -7.50
CA GLU A 614 11.59 26.10 -6.32
C GLU A 614 10.91 26.54 -5.03
N VAL A 615 11.12 25.75 -3.97
CA VAL A 615 10.80 26.11 -2.58
C VAL A 615 12.05 26.60 -1.87
N THR A 616 11.94 27.72 -1.14
CA THR A 616 13.09 28.38 -0.47
C THR A 616 12.84 28.59 1.02
N TYR A 617 13.63 27.91 1.85
CA TYR A 617 13.71 28.17 3.28
C TYR A 617 14.82 29.16 3.58
N THR A 618 14.57 30.11 4.49
CA THR A 618 15.56 31.14 4.84
C THR A 618 15.86 31.11 6.32
N LEU A 619 17.12 30.91 6.68
CA LEU A 619 17.63 31.09 8.04
C LEU A 619 18.34 32.43 8.14
N ARG A 620 17.87 33.28 9.05
CA ARG A 620 18.52 34.55 9.38
C ARG A 620 19.17 34.46 10.75
N GLY A 621 20.38 34.98 10.87
CA GLY A 621 21.04 35.17 12.15
C GLY A 621 21.46 36.61 12.36
N SER A 622 21.45 37.05 13.61
CA SER A 622 21.93 38.36 14.03
C SER A 622 22.55 38.27 15.42
N SER A 623 23.47 39.17 15.73
CA SER A 623 23.98 39.36 17.08
C SER A 623 23.51 40.68 17.66
N GLU A 624 22.73 40.64 18.74
CA GLU A 624 22.32 41.82 19.51
C GLU A 624 23.04 41.79 20.85
N GLN A 625 23.82 42.83 21.17
CA GLN A 625 24.57 42.94 22.42
C GLN A 625 25.48 41.74 22.72
N GLY A 626 26.05 41.11 21.67
CA GLY A 626 26.92 39.93 21.80
C GLY A 626 26.18 38.60 21.97
N ASN A 627 24.84 38.58 21.94
CA ASN A 627 24.05 37.36 21.95
C ASN A 627 23.61 36.97 20.52
N PRO A 628 24.06 35.81 19.99
CA PRO A 628 23.66 35.36 18.67
C PRO A 628 22.24 34.77 18.69
N THR A 629 21.36 35.31 17.85
CA THR A 629 20.01 34.81 17.64
C THR A 629 19.84 34.30 16.21
N THR A 630 18.90 33.38 16.01
CA THR A 630 18.61 32.81 14.69
C THR A 630 17.11 32.60 14.54
N ARG A 631 16.59 32.87 13.35
CA ARG A 631 15.19 32.67 12.98
C ARG A 631 15.13 31.93 11.64
N LEU A 632 14.46 30.78 11.64
CA LEU A 632 14.10 30.08 10.42
C LEU A 632 12.75 30.61 9.92
N GLU A 633 12.71 30.98 8.65
CA GLU A 633 11.55 31.46 7.93
C GLU A 633 11.14 30.38 6.93
N ASP A 634 9.94 29.86 7.13
CA ASP A 634 9.31 28.90 6.23
C ASP A 634 8.86 29.62 4.96
N PRO A 635 8.81 28.93 3.82
CA PRO A 635 8.34 29.50 2.58
C PRO A 635 6.83 29.77 2.66
N ALA A 636 6.29 30.52 1.70
CA ALA A 636 4.87 30.85 1.68
C ALA A 636 4.00 29.58 1.63
N PRO A 637 2.82 29.56 2.28
CA PRO A 637 1.90 28.44 2.15
C PRO A 637 1.59 28.16 0.67
N ASN A 638 1.73 26.90 0.24
CA ASN A 638 1.57 26.44 -1.15
C ASN A 638 2.67 26.86 -2.14
N SER A 639 3.84 27.26 -1.65
CA SER A 639 5.08 27.08 -2.44
C SER A 639 5.45 25.59 -2.45
N ASP A 640 6.10 25.15 -3.52
CA ASP A 640 6.07 23.75 -3.97
C ASP A 640 6.46 22.67 -2.94
#